data_AF-X6D610-F1
#
_entry.id   AF-X6D610-F1
#
_cell.length_a   1.000
_cell.length_b   1.000
_cell.length_c   1.000
_cell.angle_alpha   90.00
_cell.angle_beta   90.00
_cell.angle_gamma   90.00
#
_symmetry.space_group_name_H-M   'P 1'
#
loop_
_entity.id
_entity.type
_entity.pdbx_description
1 polymer ?
#
loop_
_entity_poly.entity_id
_entity_poly.type
_entity_poly.pdbx_seq_one_letter_code
_entity_poly.pdbx_strand_id
1 'polypeptide(L)'
;MAHLVRDWEGETVFVLAGGPSVLDLDLSLLKGRRVIAINSAHLSYPDADALFYADSDWWTRVGVREPAFAGEIFTTNALGGPAAVNRLVKVDAGGISASPGRIRISATSVSGAINIATLRGAGRVVLLGVDGCFGPGGRRHHHGANYPDPVRKGSFDRHRRELEGLAPSIAALGVEVINCSPVSHVTCWPRMSLPEALALPPKGPHVPPKPHLVLLSMYGMGDCLHQRAVLRELMKTHAVELQTYYTSMYHDLEAEGLRVTLVAGKLDPRINDRGNSADARKPSRQHDRKIGYDHAATKRHGNLLAAMFGSVGLKVPERPDFSLPVKPEWRADARALIGDTGGKPVMIYRPIMVNGVWLCPSRSPDPAAYAAIYSSIKDRFFTVSVCNLNQKGEEIVGEEQPADLKLHRGEADFETLVGLFAEASLVFGNAGFTPILAQAVGTPNIVVYGGNESFRFTNAVGAHLAPTLPIEPVKPCECFDRHHKCNKDIDLADALPKVQAFATLHGKQPRVLVFGTTFVDSPEKARLVGQWQSLHRAVNDWSVDLLLVDSASPVLDGWPVEAHVYRFPDNIGHLARGGKDGWGRAFCKGLEMAIDGQYDYVVHIEGDSLLKRPVMPILRQMAASGFKAASVPVRGTKWQETKWAETGLMFFSVDYLWQSKFIEKYDWWNRAAKPTPEKVIFDLIGDDLQMMVLLRAERGDKGQITAENAAEFDWITHCPPEAFDAFVASTVPQEPAARPVEDAIKLNFGCGTNRLDGWQNFDAEIDIEKRLPFADDHADFIYAEHVVEHVDYHAALRFFTEARRVLKPGGVIRICVPSLENIWRRGDQEYFDFTRKWAPSADRRGAMHAIIHAHGHKAIWSQALLEACLFFAGFEDIAGCEVHKSAHADLTDVEGHHKVISEHFNWIEAAVAEGRK
;
A
#
# COMPACT_ATOMS: atom_id res chain seq x y z
N MET A 1 -33.34 -30.43 1.62
CA MET A 1 -32.23 -31.04 2.40
C MET A 1 -31.41 -29.89 2.97
N ALA A 2 -31.02 -29.95 4.24
CA ALA A 2 -30.23 -28.88 4.83
C ALA A 2 -28.78 -28.93 4.30
N HIS A 3 -28.25 -27.78 3.87
CA HIS A 3 -26.85 -27.61 3.53
C HIS A 3 -26.17 -26.83 4.65
N LEU A 4 -25.12 -27.39 5.24
CA LEU A 4 -24.33 -26.70 6.25
C LEU A 4 -23.42 -25.67 5.57
N VAL A 5 -23.46 -24.43 6.06
CA VAL A 5 -22.59 -23.33 5.64
C VAL A 5 -21.33 -23.35 6.53
N ARG A 6 -20.18 -22.94 5.98
CA ARG A 6 -18.91 -22.83 6.72
C ARG A 6 -18.80 -21.48 7.43
N ASP A 7 -19.57 -21.29 8.48
CA ASP A 7 -19.64 -20.04 9.24
C ASP A 7 -18.93 -20.09 10.60
N TRP A 8 -18.27 -21.21 10.94
CA TRP A 8 -17.46 -21.40 12.16
C TRP A 8 -15.98 -21.63 11.84
N GLU A 9 -15.49 -21.01 10.77
CA GLU A 9 -14.16 -21.25 10.20
C GLU A 9 -13.04 -20.92 11.21
N GLY A 10 -12.23 -21.93 11.55
CA GLY A 10 -11.11 -21.80 12.50
C GLY A 10 -11.51 -21.68 13.97
N GLU A 11 -12.81 -21.66 14.28
CA GLU A 11 -13.29 -21.51 15.66
C GLU A 11 -13.08 -22.80 16.49
N THR A 12 -13.07 -22.63 17.83
CA THR A 12 -13.17 -23.75 18.77
C THR A 12 -14.63 -24.00 19.11
N VAL A 13 -15.12 -25.19 18.80
CA VAL A 13 -16.52 -25.59 18.99
C VAL A 13 -16.62 -26.61 20.11
N PHE A 14 -17.56 -26.41 21.02
CA PHE A 14 -17.81 -27.29 22.16
C PHE A 14 -18.98 -28.22 21.86
N VAL A 15 -18.78 -29.53 22.03
CA VAL A 15 -19.83 -30.54 21.91
C VAL A 15 -20.22 -31.00 23.31
N LEU A 16 -21.42 -30.62 23.74
CA LEU A 16 -21.97 -30.94 25.06
C LEU A 16 -22.88 -32.17 24.97
N ALA A 17 -22.40 -33.29 25.50
CA ALA A 17 -23.07 -34.59 25.48
C ALA A 17 -23.78 -34.93 26.81
N GLY A 18 -24.52 -36.04 26.81
CA GLY A 18 -25.41 -36.44 27.92
C GLY A 18 -24.75 -37.16 29.10
N GLY A 19 -23.43 -37.24 29.20
CA GLY A 19 -22.73 -38.00 30.26
C GLY A 19 -22.95 -37.44 31.67
N PRO A 20 -22.90 -38.26 32.73
CA PRO A 20 -22.95 -37.80 34.12
C PRO A 20 -21.90 -36.74 34.51
N SER A 21 -20.71 -36.76 33.90
CA SER A 21 -19.59 -35.86 34.24
C SER A 21 -19.86 -34.39 33.92
N VAL A 22 -20.92 -34.09 33.17
CA VAL A 22 -21.41 -32.71 32.96
C VAL A 22 -21.72 -32.02 34.28
N LEU A 23 -22.14 -32.75 35.30
CA LEU A 23 -22.43 -32.20 36.63
C LEU A 23 -21.18 -31.71 37.37
N ASP A 24 -20.00 -32.15 36.94
CA ASP A 24 -18.71 -31.79 37.52
C ASP A 24 -18.02 -30.66 36.72
N LEU A 25 -18.68 -30.13 35.68
CA LEU A 25 -18.17 -29.06 34.82
C LEU A 25 -18.80 -27.71 35.15
N ASP A 26 -17.96 -26.66 35.19
CA ASP A 26 -18.44 -25.28 35.21
C ASP A 26 -18.80 -24.82 33.79
N LEU A 27 -20.08 -24.98 33.43
CA LEU A 27 -20.59 -24.60 32.11
C LEU A 27 -20.70 -23.07 31.90
N SER A 28 -20.56 -22.26 32.96
CA SER A 28 -20.57 -20.79 32.83
C SER A 28 -19.42 -20.28 31.95
N LEU A 29 -18.33 -21.06 31.88
CA LEU A 29 -17.16 -20.80 31.06
C LEU A 29 -17.41 -20.87 29.54
N LEU A 30 -18.55 -21.41 29.12
CA LEU A 30 -18.94 -21.51 27.71
C LEU A 30 -19.58 -20.24 27.16
N LYS A 31 -19.82 -19.21 28.00
CA LYS A 31 -20.46 -17.97 27.57
C LYS A 31 -19.71 -17.33 26.40
N GLY A 32 -20.43 -17.07 25.29
CA GLY A 32 -19.87 -16.48 24.07
C GLY A 32 -19.05 -17.44 23.22
N ARG A 33 -19.12 -18.76 23.47
CA ARG A 33 -18.47 -19.81 22.67
C ARG A 33 -19.47 -20.55 21.82
N ARG A 34 -18.99 -21.22 20.75
CA ARG A 34 -19.83 -22.08 19.92
C ARG A 34 -20.12 -23.39 20.61
N VAL A 35 -21.39 -23.72 20.81
CA VAL A 35 -21.80 -24.94 21.51
C VAL A 35 -22.83 -25.72 20.68
N ILE A 36 -22.56 -27.02 20.48
CA ILE A 36 -23.55 -28.00 20.02
C ILE A 36 -23.97 -28.86 21.22
N ALA A 37 -25.21 -28.72 21.66
CA ALA A 37 -25.82 -29.58 22.67
C ALA A 37 -26.40 -30.85 22.02
N ILE A 38 -26.27 -32.00 22.69
CA ILE A 38 -26.82 -33.28 22.20
C ILE A 38 -27.99 -33.71 23.07
N ASN A 39 -29.14 -34.01 22.43
CA ASN A 39 -30.36 -34.45 23.12
C ASN A 39 -30.70 -33.51 24.31
N SER A 40 -31.05 -34.06 25.47
CA SER A 40 -31.41 -33.31 26.68
C SER A 40 -30.26 -32.48 27.28
N ALA A 41 -29.02 -32.56 26.76
CA ALA A 41 -27.91 -31.75 27.27
C ALA A 41 -28.13 -30.23 27.13
N HIS A 42 -29.03 -29.81 26.23
CA HIS A 42 -29.44 -28.41 26.11
C HIS A 42 -30.11 -27.86 27.38
N LEU A 43 -30.60 -28.72 28.29
CA LEU A 43 -31.22 -28.28 29.55
C LEU A 43 -30.16 -27.72 30.52
N SER A 44 -28.94 -28.24 30.42
CA SER A 44 -27.80 -27.78 31.22
C SER A 44 -27.12 -26.55 30.62
N TYR A 45 -27.29 -26.30 29.31
CA TYR A 45 -26.81 -25.11 28.65
C TYR A 45 -27.80 -24.63 27.56
N PRO A 46 -28.84 -23.86 27.95
CA PRO A 46 -29.88 -23.41 27.02
C PRO A 46 -29.37 -22.44 25.94
N ASP A 47 -28.26 -21.76 26.19
CA ASP A 47 -27.63 -20.78 25.29
C ASP A 47 -26.79 -21.41 24.17
N ALA A 48 -26.87 -22.73 23.95
CA ALA A 48 -26.14 -23.38 22.88
C ALA A 48 -26.57 -22.86 21.49
N ASP A 49 -25.63 -22.74 20.54
CA ASP A 49 -25.95 -22.32 19.17
C ASP A 49 -26.78 -23.37 18.43
N ALA A 50 -26.54 -24.65 18.71
CA ALA A 50 -27.18 -25.75 18.02
C ALA A 50 -27.56 -26.91 18.95
N LEU A 51 -28.70 -27.55 18.66
CA LEU A 51 -29.15 -28.82 19.24
C LEU A 51 -29.07 -29.91 18.18
N PHE A 52 -28.38 -31.01 18.48
CA PHE A 52 -28.30 -32.17 17.62
C PHE A 52 -28.91 -33.41 18.27
N TYR A 53 -29.76 -34.14 17.52
CA TYR A 53 -30.25 -35.46 17.93
C TYR A 53 -30.44 -36.42 16.76
N ALA A 54 -30.07 -37.69 16.98
CA ALA A 54 -30.30 -38.78 16.04
C ALA A 54 -31.24 -39.87 16.59
N ASP A 55 -31.54 -39.82 17.89
CA ASP A 55 -32.33 -40.83 18.60
C ASP A 55 -33.83 -40.51 18.50
N SER A 56 -34.57 -41.38 17.80
CA SER A 56 -36.01 -41.27 17.63
C SER A 56 -36.78 -41.52 18.92
N ASP A 57 -36.30 -42.45 19.76
CA ASP A 57 -36.94 -42.77 21.03
C ASP A 57 -36.76 -41.61 22.02
N TRP A 58 -35.59 -40.98 22.02
CA TRP A 58 -35.38 -39.76 22.80
C TRP A 58 -36.38 -38.66 22.40
N TRP A 59 -36.47 -38.32 21.11
CA TRP A 59 -37.36 -37.24 20.68
C TRP A 59 -38.82 -37.51 21.03
N THR A 60 -39.30 -38.72 20.72
CA THR A 60 -40.73 -39.07 20.88
C THR A 60 -41.17 -39.22 22.33
N ARG A 61 -40.27 -39.61 23.23
CA ARG A 61 -40.61 -39.92 24.64
C ARG A 61 -40.19 -38.82 25.61
N VAL A 62 -39.09 -38.12 25.31
CA VAL A 62 -38.43 -37.17 26.21
C VAL A 62 -38.40 -35.78 25.57
N GLY A 63 -37.71 -35.61 24.45
CA GLY A 63 -37.44 -34.29 23.84
C GLY A 63 -38.69 -33.49 23.49
N VAL A 64 -39.78 -34.13 23.04
CA VAL A 64 -41.07 -33.46 22.74
C VAL A 64 -41.73 -32.82 23.97
N ARG A 65 -41.32 -33.21 25.19
CA ARG A 65 -41.83 -32.70 26.47
C ARG A 65 -40.89 -31.68 27.12
N GLU A 66 -39.70 -31.50 26.56
CA GLU A 66 -38.72 -30.53 27.04
C GLU A 66 -39.05 -29.12 26.53
N PRO A 67 -38.57 -28.04 27.19
CA PRO A 67 -38.72 -26.68 26.70
C PRO A 67 -38.21 -26.52 25.27
N ALA A 68 -38.83 -25.63 24.50
CA ALA A 68 -38.41 -25.34 23.14
C ALA A 68 -36.98 -24.77 23.12
N PHE A 69 -36.13 -25.31 22.24
CA PHE A 69 -34.78 -24.81 22.02
C PHE A 69 -34.81 -23.58 21.10
N ALA A 70 -34.10 -22.52 21.49
CA ALA A 70 -34.09 -21.25 20.75
C ALA A 70 -33.15 -21.26 19.53
N GLY A 71 -32.10 -22.09 19.54
CA GLY A 71 -31.08 -22.17 18.49
C GLY A 71 -31.43 -23.10 17.33
N GLU A 72 -30.43 -23.39 16.49
CA GLU A 72 -30.60 -24.28 15.33
C GLU A 72 -30.76 -25.74 15.74
N ILE A 73 -31.72 -26.45 15.15
CA ILE A 73 -31.97 -27.86 15.48
C ILE A 73 -31.62 -28.74 14.30
N PHE A 74 -30.72 -29.71 14.49
CA PHE A 74 -30.28 -30.66 13.49
C PHE A 74 -30.70 -32.09 13.84
N THR A 75 -31.14 -32.86 12.84
CA THR A 75 -31.45 -34.27 13.01
C THR A 75 -31.14 -35.11 11.78
N THR A 76 -30.85 -36.39 11.97
CA THR A 76 -30.85 -37.40 10.89
C THR A 76 -32.13 -38.24 10.86
N ASN A 77 -33.04 -38.03 11.80
CA ASN A 77 -34.29 -38.78 11.88
C ASN A 77 -35.24 -38.30 10.76
N ALA A 78 -35.86 -39.25 10.05
CA ALA A 78 -36.85 -38.95 9.01
C ALA A 78 -38.20 -38.52 9.59
N LEU A 79 -38.54 -38.95 10.82
CA LEU A 79 -39.84 -38.76 11.46
C LEU A 79 -39.64 -38.22 12.90
N GLY A 80 -39.92 -36.94 13.12
CA GLY A 80 -39.77 -36.25 14.41
C GLY A 80 -39.05 -34.89 14.29
N GLY A 81 -39.23 -34.02 15.28
CA GLY A 81 -38.70 -32.66 15.35
C GLY A 81 -39.76 -31.57 15.21
N PRO A 82 -39.45 -30.33 15.62
CA PRO A 82 -40.29 -29.16 15.33
C PRO A 82 -40.27 -28.84 13.83
N ALA A 83 -41.18 -27.98 13.38
CA ALA A 83 -41.32 -27.64 11.96
C ALA A 83 -40.03 -27.06 11.34
N ALA A 84 -39.25 -26.30 12.12
CA ALA A 84 -38.01 -25.63 11.68
C ALA A 84 -36.73 -26.51 11.77
N VAL A 85 -36.85 -27.83 11.87
CA VAL A 85 -35.68 -28.72 12.02
C VAL A 85 -34.89 -28.93 10.72
N ASN A 86 -33.57 -28.79 10.79
CA ASN A 86 -32.63 -29.07 9.72
C ASN A 86 -32.34 -30.58 9.62
N ARG A 87 -32.74 -31.21 8.51
CA ARG A 87 -32.53 -32.65 8.28
C ARG A 87 -31.27 -32.94 7.47
N LEU A 88 -30.37 -33.71 8.07
CA LEU A 88 -29.10 -34.18 7.50
C LEU A 88 -29.19 -35.67 7.12
N VAL A 89 -28.41 -36.07 6.13
CA VAL A 89 -28.39 -37.46 5.65
C VAL A 89 -27.35 -38.28 6.41
N LYS A 90 -27.79 -39.38 7.04
CA LYS A 90 -26.91 -40.34 7.72
C LYS A 90 -26.13 -41.17 6.70
N VAL A 91 -24.82 -41.30 6.88
CA VAL A 91 -23.95 -42.14 6.03
C VAL A 91 -23.18 -43.18 6.84
N ASP A 92 -23.02 -44.39 6.28
CA ASP A 92 -22.43 -45.55 6.99
C ASP A 92 -21.06 -46.08 6.45
N ALA A 93 -20.25 -45.28 5.74
CA ALA A 93 -18.94 -45.73 5.22
C ALA A 93 -17.76 -44.80 5.53
N GLY A 94 -16.59 -45.39 5.84
CA GLY A 94 -15.26 -44.86 5.46
C GLY A 94 -14.63 -43.69 6.25
N GLY A 95 -15.24 -43.20 7.32
CA GLY A 95 -14.74 -42.07 8.13
C GLY A 95 -15.76 -40.95 8.28
N ILE A 96 -15.33 -39.77 8.75
CA ILE A 96 -16.18 -38.59 8.84
C ILE A 96 -16.54 -38.05 7.44
N SER A 97 -17.76 -37.55 7.26
CA SER A 97 -18.21 -37.04 5.95
C SER A 97 -17.69 -35.62 5.69
N ALA A 98 -17.19 -35.37 4.48
CA ALA A 98 -16.78 -34.05 4.00
C ALA A 98 -17.87 -33.34 3.15
N SER A 99 -19.01 -33.99 2.89
CA SER A 99 -20.07 -33.42 2.06
C SER A 99 -21.06 -32.58 2.89
N PRO A 100 -21.30 -31.30 2.53
CA PRO A 100 -22.30 -30.46 3.20
C PRO A 100 -23.69 -31.11 3.14
N GLY A 101 -24.26 -31.43 4.31
CA GLY A 101 -25.58 -32.08 4.44
C GLY A 101 -25.55 -33.59 4.70
N ARG A 102 -24.37 -34.23 4.75
CA ARG A 102 -24.20 -35.65 5.09
C ARG A 102 -23.33 -35.80 6.32
N ILE A 103 -23.78 -36.57 7.31
CA ILE A 103 -23.03 -36.82 8.55
C ILE A 103 -22.91 -38.29 8.90
N ARG A 104 -21.74 -38.64 9.44
CA ARG A 104 -21.38 -39.98 9.88
C ARG A 104 -21.94 -40.25 11.28
N ILE A 105 -22.84 -41.24 11.37
CA ILE A 105 -23.41 -41.72 12.64
C ILE A 105 -23.65 -43.22 12.53
N SER A 106 -23.28 -44.00 13.54
CA SER A 106 -23.61 -45.42 13.63
C SER A 106 -24.24 -45.79 14.99
N ALA A 107 -23.55 -45.50 16.09
CA ALA A 107 -23.90 -45.90 17.46
C ALA A 107 -24.04 -44.71 18.44
N THR A 108 -23.37 -43.57 18.23
CA THR A 108 -23.44 -42.40 19.14
C THR A 108 -23.79 -41.10 18.42
N SER A 109 -24.59 -40.21 19.03
CA SER A 109 -24.85 -38.87 18.49
C SER A 109 -23.62 -37.94 18.54
N VAL A 110 -22.59 -38.30 19.32
CA VAL A 110 -21.34 -37.53 19.43
C VAL A 110 -20.62 -37.46 18.08
N SER A 111 -20.65 -38.53 17.28
CA SER A 111 -20.05 -38.55 15.94
C SER A 111 -20.72 -37.55 15.00
N GLY A 112 -22.05 -37.47 15.05
CA GLY A 112 -22.84 -36.50 14.28
C GLY A 112 -22.53 -35.06 14.66
N ALA A 113 -22.44 -34.75 15.96
CA ALA A 113 -22.09 -33.40 16.42
C ALA A 113 -20.67 -32.97 16.01
N ILE A 114 -19.68 -33.86 16.14
CA ILE A 114 -18.31 -33.62 15.65
C ILE A 114 -18.33 -33.37 14.13
N ASN A 115 -19.13 -34.13 13.37
CA ASN A 115 -19.24 -33.95 11.93
C ASN A 115 -19.91 -32.63 11.54
N ILE A 116 -20.93 -32.18 12.27
CA ILE A 116 -21.55 -30.87 12.06
C ILE A 116 -20.52 -29.75 12.31
N ALA A 117 -19.80 -29.79 13.44
CA ALA A 117 -18.74 -28.82 13.74
C ALA A 117 -17.66 -28.78 12.64
N THR A 118 -17.21 -29.96 12.20
CA THR A 118 -16.22 -30.11 11.12
C THR A 118 -16.72 -29.50 9.80
N LEU A 119 -17.98 -29.75 9.44
CA LEU A 119 -18.56 -29.23 8.19
C LEU A 119 -18.84 -27.72 8.23
N ARG A 120 -19.02 -27.13 9.42
CA ARG A 120 -19.13 -25.68 9.62
C ARG A 120 -17.78 -24.97 9.68
N GLY A 121 -16.66 -25.70 9.63
CA GLY A 121 -15.32 -25.13 9.53
C GLY A 121 -14.51 -25.09 10.83
N ALA A 122 -14.95 -25.77 11.89
CA ALA A 122 -14.26 -25.77 13.17
C ALA A 122 -12.79 -26.22 13.04
N GLY A 123 -11.86 -25.42 13.56
CA GLY A 123 -10.44 -25.79 13.66
C GLY A 123 -10.16 -26.72 14.84
N ARG A 124 -10.99 -26.62 15.89
CA ARG A 124 -10.92 -27.45 17.10
C ARG A 124 -12.31 -27.82 17.59
N VAL A 125 -12.46 -29.05 18.08
CA VAL A 125 -13.66 -29.56 18.76
C VAL A 125 -13.32 -29.99 20.18
N VAL A 126 -14.01 -29.44 21.17
CA VAL A 126 -13.86 -29.77 22.59
C VAL A 126 -15.06 -30.57 23.06
N LEU A 127 -14.83 -31.78 23.57
CA LEU A 127 -15.88 -32.70 24.01
C LEU A 127 -16.14 -32.56 25.52
N LEU A 128 -17.42 -32.44 25.89
CA LEU A 128 -17.90 -32.35 27.28
C LEU A 128 -18.97 -33.41 27.53
N GLY A 129 -18.88 -34.16 28.63
CA GLY A 129 -19.87 -35.20 28.96
C GLY A 129 -19.80 -36.46 28.09
N VAL A 130 -18.63 -36.76 27.51
CA VAL A 130 -18.40 -37.96 26.67
C VAL A 130 -17.72 -39.04 27.52
N ASP A 131 -18.49 -39.60 28.46
CA ASP A 131 -17.92 -40.39 29.55
C ASP A 131 -17.66 -41.85 29.18
N GLY A 132 -18.54 -42.47 28.40
CA GLY A 132 -18.39 -43.89 28.02
C GLY A 132 -18.50 -44.87 29.20
N CYS A 133 -19.02 -44.44 30.36
CA CYS A 133 -19.25 -45.25 31.55
C CYS A 133 -20.48 -44.73 32.34
N PHE A 134 -20.89 -45.48 33.36
CA PHE A 134 -21.89 -45.01 34.34
C PHE A 134 -21.23 -44.09 35.37
N GLY A 135 -21.98 -43.12 35.87
CA GLY A 135 -21.60 -42.29 37.02
C GLY A 135 -21.92 -42.97 38.36
N PRO A 136 -21.57 -42.32 39.48
CA PRO A 136 -21.88 -42.82 40.82
C PRO A 136 -23.36 -43.20 40.98
N GLY A 137 -23.63 -44.32 41.67
CA GLY A 137 -24.99 -44.83 41.87
C GLY A 137 -25.67 -45.39 40.61
N GLY A 138 -24.91 -45.72 39.56
CA GLY A 138 -25.45 -46.25 38.30
C GLY A 138 -26.09 -45.19 37.40
N ARG A 139 -25.83 -43.90 37.66
CA ARG A 139 -26.39 -42.79 36.89
C ARG A 139 -25.93 -42.88 35.42
N ARG A 140 -26.90 -42.86 34.51
CA ARG A 140 -26.66 -42.97 33.06
C ARG A 140 -26.42 -41.61 32.38
N HIS A 141 -27.11 -40.56 32.84
CA HIS A 141 -27.10 -39.23 32.24
C HIS A 141 -27.12 -38.13 33.31
N HIS A 142 -26.67 -36.91 32.99
CA HIS A 142 -26.70 -35.78 33.93
C HIS A 142 -28.11 -35.22 34.19
N HIS A 143 -29.00 -35.28 33.20
CA HIS A 143 -30.29 -34.55 33.19
C HIS A 143 -31.46 -35.31 33.83
N GLY A 144 -31.23 -36.46 34.47
CA GLY A 144 -32.24 -37.15 35.29
C GLY A 144 -33.48 -37.68 34.55
N ALA A 145 -33.52 -37.64 33.21
CA ALA A 145 -34.66 -38.11 32.44
C ALA A 145 -34.92 -39.61 32.66
N ASN A 146 -36.19 -39.97 32.83
CA ASN A 146 -36.60 -41.35 33.11
C ASN A 146 -36.65 -42.17 31.81
N TYR A 147 -35.66 -43.05 31.63
CA TYR A 147 -35.64 -44.03 30.54
C TYR A 147 -36.06 -45.39 31.09
N PRO A 148 -37.24 -45.91 30.72
CA PRO A 148 -37.76 -47.16 31.29
C PRO A 148 -36.96 -48.39 30.86
N ASP A 149 -36.22 -48.29 29.75
CA ASP A 149 -35.44 -49.40 29.19
C ASP A 149 -34.00 -49.43 29.71
N PRO A 150 -33.48 -50.60 30.13
CA PRO A 150 -32.09 -50.73 30.55
C PRO A 150 -31.12 -50.48 29.38
N VAL A 151 -29.91 -50.01 29.70
CA VAL A 151 -28.85 -49.83 28.69
C VAL A 151 -28.54 -51.17 28.03
N ARG A 152 -28.64 -51.25 26.70
CA ARG A 152 -28.27 -52.46 25.96
C ARG A 152 -26.81 -52.82 26.27
N LYS A 153 -26.56 -54.08 26.67
CA LYS A 153 -25.22 -54.60 26.99
C LYS A 153 -24.24 -54.28 25.83
N GLY A 154 -23.08 -53.73 26.15
CA GLY A 154 -22.05 -53.36 25.17
C GLY A 154 -22.27 -52.02 24.43
N SER A 155 -23.23 -51.19 24.84
CA SER A 155 -23.46 -49.89 24.16
C SER A 155 -22.27 -48.93 24.27
N PHE A 156 -21.63 -48.83 25.44
CA PHE A 156 -20.43 -48.00 25.60
C PHE A 156 -19.26 -48.47 24.72
N ASP A 157 -19.07 -49.78 24.58
CA ASP A 157 -18.03 -50.32 23.68
C ASP A 157 -18.30 -49.98 22.22
N ARG A 158 -19.57 -50.00 21.78
CA ARG A 158 -19.95 -49.59 20.42
C ARG A 158 -19.70 -48.10 20.18
N HIS A 159 -20.05 -47.24 21.14
CA HIS A 159 -19.76 -45.81 21.05
C HIS A 159 -18.26 -45.56 20.94
N ARG A 160 -17.45 -46.24 21.77
CA ARG A 160 -15.99 -46.10 21.77
C ARG A 160 -15.38 -46.51 20.42
N ARG A 161 -15.74 -47.70 19.90
CA ARG A 161 -15.24 -48.19 18.61
C ARG A 161 -15.57 -47.24 17.45
N GLU A 162 -16.76 -46.65 17.46
CA GLU A 162 -17.12 -45.65 16.45
C GLU A 162 -16.22 -44.42 16.54
N LEU A 163 -16.09 -43.82 17.72
CA LEU A 163 -15.28 -42.61 17.91
C LEU A 163 -13.79 -42.86 17.59
N GLU A 164 -13.23 -43.98 18.03
CA GLU A 164 -11.88 -44.44 17.69
C GLU A 164 -11.68 -44.59 16.18
N GLY A 165 -12.66 -45.18 15.48
CA GLY A 165 -12.60 -45.34 14.03
C GLY A 165 -12.68 -44.03 13.23
N LEU A 166 -13.22 -42.96 13.83
CA LEU A 166 -13.32 -41.65 13.17
C LEU A 166 -12.08 -40.78 13.37
N ALA A 167 -11.33 -40.98 14.46
CA ALA A 167 -10.21 -40.12 14.83
C ALA A 167 -9.18 -39.90 13.68
N PRO A 168 -8.75 -40.91 12.90
CA PRO A 168 -7.83 -40.69 11.79
C PRO A 168 -8.41 -39.80 10.68
N SER A 169 -9.69 -39.98 10.36
CA SER A 169 -10.35 -39.19 9.31
C SER A 169 -10.59 -37.74 9.73
N ILE A 170 -10.81 -37.49 11.03
CA ILE A 170 -10.94 -36.14 11.58
C ILE A 170 -9.57 -35.43 11.58
N ALA A 171 -8.52 -36.14 12.01
CA ALA A 171 -7.15 -35.63 11.98
C ALA A 171 -6.66 -35.34 10.55
N ALA A 172 -7.04 -36.16 9.56
CA ALA A 172 -6.74 -35.93 8.15
C ALA A 172 -7.42 -34.67 7.57
N LEU A 173 -8.54 -34.23 8.18
CA LEU A 173 -9.19 -32.94 7.91
C LEU A 173 -8.62 -31.82 8.80
N GLY A 174 -7.48 -32.03 9.45
CA GLY A 174 -6.78 -31.06 10.29
C GLY A 174 -7.56 -30.51 11.48
N VAL A 175 -8.71 -31.09 11.82
CA VAL A 175 -9.51 -30.73 12.99
C VAL A 175 -8.90 -31.37 14.23
N GLU A 176 -8.58 -30.55 15.22
CA GLU A 176 -8.13 -31.05 16.52
C GLU A 176 -9.33 -31.41 17.40
N VAL A 177 -9.29 -32.57 18.06
CA VAL A 177 -10.34 -32.97 19.02
C VAL A 177 -9.71 -33.16 20.39
N ILE A 178 -10.30 -32.55 21.41
CA ILE A 178 -9.85 -32.63 22.81
C ILE A 178 -11.02 -33.09 23.67
N ASN A 179 -10.79 -34.04 24.57
CA ASN A 179 -11.80 -34.51 25.50
C ASN A 179 -11.62 -33.87 26.89
N CYS A 180 -12.55 -33.01 27.27
CA CYS A 180 -12.55 -32.29 28.55
C CYS A 180 -13.56 -32.85 29.57
N SER A 181 -14.05 -34.07 29.33
CA SER A 181 -14.94 -34.76 30.29
C SER A 181 -14.12 -35.20 31.52
N PRO A 182 -14.48 -34.79 32.76
CA PRO A 182 -13.75 -35.13 33.98
C PRO A 182 -13.51 -36.64 34.16
N VAL A 183 -14.45 -37.45 33.70
CA VAL A 183 -14.33 -38.91 33.61
C VAL A 183 -14.64 -39.34 32.18
N SER A 184 -13.76 -40.10 31.55
CA SER A 184 -14.01 -40.66 30.21
C SER A 184 -13.25 -41.96 29.95
N HIS A 185 -13.95 -42.93 29.38
CA HIS A 185 -13.44 -44.19 28.84
C HIS A 185 -13.21 -44.12 27.31
N VAL A 186 -13.27 -42.93 26.71
CA VAL A 186 -12.90 -42.66 25.32
C VAL A 186 -11.50 -42.05 25.31
N THR A 187 -10.53 -42.82 24.80
CA THR A 187 -9.09 -42.51 24.94
C THR A 187 -8.39 -42.16 23.62
N CYS A 188 -9.11 -42.14 22.49
CA CYS A 188 -8.54 -41.83 21.18
C CYS A 188 -8.14 -40.37 20.97
N TRP A 189 -8.52 -39.47 21.88
CA TRP A 189 -8.18 -38.04 21.83
C TRP A 189 -7.52 -37.58 23.14
N PRO A 190 -6.64 -36.57 23.08
CA PRO A 190 -6.02 -35.98 24.27
C PRO A 190 -7.05 -35.54 25.31
N ARG A 191 -6.73 -35.72 26.60
CA ARG A 191 -7.53 -35.24 27.73
C ARG A 191 -6.92 -33.99 28.34
N MET A 192 -7.78 -33.06 28.74
CA MET A 192 -7.40 -31.76 29.30
C MET A 192 -8.55 -31.24 30.19
N SER A 193 -8.28 -30.35 31.14
CA SER A 193 -9.37 -29.68 31.86
C SER A 193 -10.06 -28.61 30.97
N LEU A 194 -11.32 -28.30 31.25
CA LEU A 194 -12.06 -27.27 30.49
C LEU A 194 -11.35 -25.89 30.52
N PRO A 195 -10.84 -25.39 31.67
CA PRO A 195 -10.08 -24.12 31.71
C PRO A 195 -8.81 -24.14 30.85
N GLU A 196 -8.05 -25.24 30.84
CA GLU A 196 -6.85 -25.37 30.02
C GLU A 196 -7.20 -25.36 28.52
N ALA A 197 -8.27 -26.05 28.12
CA ALA A 197 -8.71 -26.07 26.73
C ALA A 197 -9.21 -24.69 26.25
N LEU A 198 -9.81 -23.90 27.15
CA LEU A 198 -10.22 -22.52 26.89
C LEU A 198 -9.04 -21.54 26.76
N ALA A 199 -7.89 -21.86 27.35
CA ALA A 199 -6.68 -21.05 27.27
C ALA A 199 -5.86 -21.30 25.98
N LEU A 200 -6.20 -22.34 25.20
CA LEU A 200 -5.51 -22.63 23.95
C LEU A 200 -5.82 -21.57 22.88
N PRO A 201 -4.82 -21.14 22.08
CA PRO A 201 -5.04 -20.21 20.98
C PRO A 201 -5.95 -20.84 19.91
N PRO A 202 -6.76 -20.03 19.19
CA PRO A 202 -7.56 -20.52 18.07
C PRO A 202 -6.65 -21.14 17.00
N LYS A 203 -7.13 -22.22 16.36
CA LYS A 203 -6.39 -22.90 15.30
C LYS A 203 -6.76 -22.26 13.96
N GLY A 204 -5.77 -21.86 13.16
CA GLY A 204 -6.02 -21.23 11.86
C GLY A 204 -6.93 -22.05 10.93
N PRO A 205 -7.54 -21.43 9.90
CA PRO A 205 -8.51 -22.07 9.02
C PRO A 205 -7.90 -23.30 8.32
N HIS A 206 -8.69 -24.37 8.19
CA HIS A 206 -8.26 -25.57 7.48
C HIS A 206 -8.42 -25.39 5.97
N VAL A 207 -7.31 -25.36 5.23
CA VAL A 207 -7.30 -25.33 3.76
C VAL A 207 -7.24 -26.76 3.22
N PRO A 208 -8.30 -27.30 2.58
CA PRO A 208 -8.23 -28.60 1.92
C PRO A 208 -7.14 -28.62 0.83
N PRO A 209 -6.48 -29.76 0.58
CA PRO A 209 -5.42 -29.84 -0.42
C PRO A 209 -5.96 -29.48 -1.80
N LYS A 210 -5.28 -28.54 -2.48
CA LYS A 210 -5.68 -28.07 -3.81
C LYS A 210 -5.47 -29.18 -4.86
N PRO A 211 -6.38 -29.36 -5.83
CA PRO A 211 -6.18 -30.28 -6.95
C PRO A 211 -4.89 -29.95 -7.72
N HIS A 212 -4.15 -30.99 -8.12
CA HIS A 212 -2.87 -30.83 -8.82
C HIS A 212 -3.07 -30.59 -10.32
N LEU A 213 -2.40 -29.57 -10.88
CA LEU A 213 -2.50 -29.16 -12.29
C LEU A 213 -1.12 -28.93 -12.89
N VAL A 214 -0.79 -29.60 -14.00
CA VAL A 214 0.50 -29.46 -14.70
C VAL A 214 0.31 -28.66 -15.99
N LEU A 215 1.04 -27.57 -16.15
CA LEU A 215 0.90 -26.61 -17.25
C LEU A 215 2.18 -26.54 -18.09
N LEU A 216 2.02 -26.40 -19.40
CA LEU A 216 3.11 -26.01 -20.30
C LEU A 216 3.09 -24.50 -20.55
N SER A 217 4.25 -23.87 -20.35
CA SER A 217 4.49 -22.44 -20.56
C SER A 217 4.53 -22.05 -22.05
N MET A 218 4.42 -20.74 -22.29
CA MET A 218 4.84 -20.08 -23.53
C MET A 218 6.37 -20.08 -23.72
N TYR A 219 6.84 -19.60 -24.87
CA TYR A 219 8.27 -19.58 -25.23
C TYR A 219 8.90 -18.18 -25.20
N GLY A 220 8.11 -17.14 -25.50
CA GLY A 220 8.58 -15.76 -25.55
C GLY A 220 8.66 -15.18 -24.15
N MET A 221 9.74 -14.44 -23.85
CA MET A 221 9.94 -13.85 -22.52
C MET A 221 8.79 -12.92 -22.09
N GLY A 222 8.27 -12.09 -23.01
CA GLY A 222 7.09 -11.25 -22.76
C GLY A 222 5.82 -12.08 -22.48
N ASP A 223 5.63 -13.18 -23.21
CA ASP A 223 4.49 -14.07 -22.97
C ASP A 223 4.59 -14.77 -21.61
N CYS A 224 5.79 -15.20 -21.24
CA CYS A 224 6.09 -15.81 -19.95
C CYS A 224 5.88 -14.82 -18.79
N LEU A 225 6.16 -13.53 -18.98
CA LEU A 225 5.84 -12.50 -17.97
C LEU A 225 4.33 -12.37 -17.81
N HIS A 226 3.58 -12.16 -18.89
CA HIS A 226 2.11 -12.12 -18.86
C HIS A 226 1.48 -13.37 -18.23
N GLN A 227 2.03 -14.55 -18.48
CA GLN A 227 1.50 -15.80 -17.91
C GLN A 227 1.57 -15.83 -16.37
N ARG A 228 2.40 -14.99 -15.72
CA ARG A 228 2.44 -14.86 -14.25
C ARG A 228 1.06 -14.53 -13.68
N ALA A 229 0.29 -13.67 -14.34
CA ALA A 229 -1.08 -13.35 -13.93
C ALA A 229 -2.00 -14.58 -14.00
N VAL A 230 -1.85 -15.41 -15.03
CA VAL A 230 -2.61 -16.67 -15.16
C VAL A 230 -2.26 -17.64 -14.03
N LEU A 231 -0.97 -17.75 -13.70
CA LEU A 231 -0.49 -18.63 -12.62
C LEU A 231 -1.01 -18.19 -11.25
N ARG A 232 -0.96 -16.89 -10.93
CA ARG A 232 -1.49 -16.36 -9.67
C ARG A 232 -2.96 -16.73 -9.48
N GLU A 233 -3.79 -16.62 -10.51
CA GLU A 233 -5.20 -17.01 -10.42
C GLU A 233 -5.40 -18.54 -10.31
N LEU A 234 -4.64 -19.35 -11.05
CA LEU A 234 -4.73 -20.80 -10.95
C LEU A 234 -4.27 -21.31 -9.57
N MET A 235 -3.21 -20.73 -9.01
CA MET A 235 -2.65 -21.11 -7.71
C MET A 235 -3.62 -20.86 -6.56
N LYS A 236 -4.62 -19.99 -6.70
CA LYS A 236 -5.69 -19.83 -5.68
C LYS A 236 -6.49 -21.12 -5.48
N THR A 237 -6.68 -21.89 -6.55
CA THR A 237 -7.59 -23.04 -6.57
C THR A 237 -6.88 -24.38 -6.83
N HIS A 238 -5.65 -24.37 -7.33
CA HIS A 238 -4.89 -25.56 -7.72
C HIS A 238 -3.48 -25.56 -7.10
N ALA A 239 -2.93 -26.74 -6.89
CA ALA A 239 -1.49 -26.93 -6.71
C ALA A 239 -0.87 -27.02 -8.10
N VAL A 240 -0.14 -26.00 -8.53
CA VAL A 240 0.29 -25.84 -9.93
C VAL A 240 1.74 -26.29 -10.11
N GLU A 241 1.99 -27.12 -11.12
CA GLU A 241 3.31 -27.36 -11.70
C GLU A 241 3.41 -26.66 -13.06
N LEU A 242 4.45 -25.86 -13.27
CA LEU A 242 4.74 -25.19 -14.52
C LEU A 242 5.99 -25.80 -15.18
N GLN A 243 5.83 -26.22 -16.44
CA GLN A 243 6.93 -26.61 -17.32
C GLN A 243 7.33 -25.39 -18.17
N THR A 244 8.51 -24.83 -17.92
CA THR A 244 8.97 -23.55 -18.51
C THR A 244 10.41 -23.62 -19.04
N TYR A 245 10.77 -22.61 -19.84
CA TYR A 245 12.14 -22.35 -20.31
C TYR A 245 12.88 -21.30 -19.46
N TYR A 246 12.15 -20.55 -18.64
CA TYR A 246 12.68 -19.53 -17.74
C TYR A 246 12.24 -19.87 -16.32
N THR A 247 13.19 -20.18 -15.43
CA THR A 247 12.90 -20.58 -14.05
C THR A 247 12.98 -19.39 -13.11
N SER A 248 14.03 -18.56 -13.23
CA SER A 248 14.23 -17.39 -12.38
C SER A 248 13.08 -16.39 -12.43
N MET A 249 12.36 -16.30 -13.56
CA MET A 249 11.17 -15.45 -13.70
C MET A 249 10.05 -15.78 -12.69
N TYR A 250 10.04 -16.96 -12.07
CA TYR A 250 8.97 -17.42 -11.19
C TYR A 250 9.40 -17.60 -9.73
N HIS A 251 10.57 -17.09 -9.35
CA HIS A 251 11.16 -17.30 -8.03
C HIS A 251 10.22 -16.95 -6.85
N ASP A 252 9.41 -15.89 -7.01
CA ASP A 252 8.44 -15.44 -6.01
C ASP A 252 7.22 -16.36 -5.96
N LEU A 253 6.72 -16.81 -7.12
CA LEU A 253 5.61 -17.75 -7.18
C LEU A 253 6.02 -19.13 -6.63
N GLU A 254 7.28 -19.54 -6.78
CA GLU A 254 7.79 -20.75 -6.14
C GLU A 254 7.75 -20.66 -4.61
N ALA A 255 8.06 -19.49 -4.05
CA ALA A 255 7.91 -19.24 -2.62
C ALA A 255 6.44 -19.31 -2.17
N GLU A 256 5.50 -19.01 -3.06
CA GLU A 256 4.04 -19.15 -2.85
C GLU A 256 3.50 -20.57 -3.14
N GLY A 257 4.39 -21.53 -3.47
CA GLY A 257 4.03 -22.93 -3.67
C GLY A 257 3.84 -23.38 -5.13
N LEU A 258 4.22 -22.55 -6.11
CA LEU A 258 4.35 -23.00 -7.50
C LEU A 258 5.49 -24.02 -7.59
N ARG A 259 5.27 -25.10 -8.33
CA ARG A 259 6.35 -26.04 -8.68
C ARG A 259 6.85 -25.75 -10.08
N VAL A 260 8.07 -25.24 -10.23
CA VAL A 260 8.64 -24.96 -11.55
C VAL A 260 9.57 -26.09 -12.00
N THR A 261 9.48 -26.45 -13.27
CA THR A 261 10.27 -27.52 -13.91
C THR A 261 10.73 -27.09 -15.29
N LEU A 262 11.89 -27.58 -15.74
CA LEU A 262 12.39 -27.31 -17.09
C LEU A 262 11.70 -28.20 -18.13
N VAL A 263 11.29 -27.59 -19.25
CA VAL A 263 10.77 -28.36 -20.40
C VAL A 263 11.88 -29.25 -20.97
N ALA A 264 11.61 -30.54 -21.14
CA ALA A 264 12.50 -31.43 -21.87
C ALA A 264 12.36 -31.21 -23.39
N GLY A 265 13.35 -30.59 -24.06
CA GLY A 265 13.26 -30.31 -25.51
C GLY A 265 14.49 -29.63 -26.15
N LYS A 266 14.46 -29.47 -27.49
CA LYS A 266 15.54 -28.96 -28.37
C LYS A 266 15.56 -27.42 -28.58
N LEU A 267 14.78 -26.64 -27.85
CA LEU A 267 14.73 -25.18 -28.00
C LEU A 267 15.57 -24.52 -26.91
N ASP A 268 16.71 -23.94 -27.30
CA ASP A 268 17.54 -23.19 -26.34
C ASP A 268 16.79 -21.93 -25.87
N PRO A 269 16.84 -21.58 -24.58
CA PRO A 269 16.29 -20.34 -24.07
C PRO A 269 16.90 -19.12 -24.80
N ARG A 270 16.12 -18.04 -24.92
CA ARG A 270 16.53 -16.84 -25.69
C ARG A 270 17.52 -15.95 -24.96
N ILE A 271 17.69 -16.16 -23.66
CA ILE A 271 18.64 -15.48 -22.80
C ILE A 271 19.17 -16.52 -21.82
N ASN A 272 20.39 -16.33 -21.33
CA ASN A 272 20.90 -17.13 -20.23
C ASN A 272 20.03 -16.89 -18.99
N ASP A 273 19.73 -17.94 -18.25
CA ASP A 273 18.92 -17.89 -17.02
C ASP A 273 19.66 -18.75 -16.00
N ARG A 274 20.18 -18.12 -14.94
CA ARG A 274 21.02 -18.83 -13.96
C ARG A 274 20.24 -19.88 -13.17
N GLY A 275 18.91 -19.72 -13.08
CA GLY A 275 18.02 -20.69 -12.45
C GLY A 275 17.93 -22.02 -13.22
N ASN A 276 18.25 -22.02 -14.52
CA ASN A 276 18.22 -23.21 -15.38
C ASN A 276 19.41 -24.19 -15.15
N SER A 277 19.92 -24.27 -13.93
CA SER A 277 21.07 -25.11 -13.55
C SER A 277 20.86 -26.61 -13.81
N ALA A 278 21.95 -27.39 -13.80
CA ALA A 278 21.91 -28.85 -14.00
C ALA A 278 21.04 -29.60 -12.95
N ASP A 279 20.82 -28.99 -11.78
CA ASP A 279 20.00 -29.52 -10.70
C ASP A 279 18.50 -29.15 -10.82
N ALA A 280 18.11 -28.49 -11.91
CA ALA A 280 16.73 -28.07 -12.13
C ALA A 280 15.76 -29.27 -12.15
N ARG A 281 14.59 -29.05 -11.53
CA ARG A 281 13.57 -30.09 -11.37
C ARG A 281 13.03 -30.53 -12.72
N LYS A 282 12.88 -31.85 -12.87
CA LYS A 282 12.24 -32.46 -14.04
C LYS A 282 10.71 -32.47 -13.89
N PRO A 283 9.96 -32.40 -15.00
CA PRO A 283 8.51 -32.51 -14.99
C PRO A 283 8.05 -33.79 -14.27
N SER A 284 7.02 -33.69 -13.42
CA SER A 284 6.46 -34.85 -12.73
C SER A 284 5.69 -35.77 -13.68
N ARG A 285 5.05 -35.20 -14.70
CA ARG A 285 4.31 -35.89 -15.77
C ARG A 285 4.10 -34.98 -16.98
N GLN A 286 3.43 -35.48 -18.00
CA GLN A 286 3.00 -34.66 -19.15
C GLN A 286 2.00 -33.58 -18.71
N HIS A 287 2.09 -32.39 -19.30
CA HIS A 287 1.19 -31.28 -19.02
C HIS A 287 -0.27 -31.63 -19.33
N ASP A 288 -1.19 -31.16 -18.48
CA ASP A 288 -2.64 -31.24 -18.69
C ASP A 288 -3.11 -30.21 -19.71
N ARG A 289 -2.52 -29.01 -19.69
CA ARG A 289 -2.90 -27.87 -20.54
C ARG A 289 -1.68 -27.03 -20.90
N LYS A 290 -1.80 -26.28 -21.99
CA LYS A 290 -0.82 -25.27 -22.40
C LYS A 290 -1.40 -23.87 -22.23
N ILE A 291 -0.65 -22.96 -21.62
CA ILE A 291 -0.98 -21.54 -21.62
C ILE A 291 -0.62 -20.97 -22.99
N GLY A 292 -1.51 -20.24 -23.63
CA GLY A 292 -1.20 -19.58 -24.90
C GLY A 292 -2.38 -18.91 -25.56
N TYR A 293 -2.16 -18.39 -26.75
CA TYR A 293 -3.16 -17.69 -27.55
C TYR A 293 -2.90 -17.88 -29.04
N ASP A 294 -3.91 -17.60 -29.85
CA ASP A 294 -3.81 -17.41 -31.30
C ASP A 294 -4.54 -16.12 -31.71
N HIS A 295 -4.41 -15.69 -32.97
CA HIS A 295 -4.99 -14.42 -33.42
C HIS A 295 -6.52 -14.39 -33.32
N ALA A 296 -7.19 -15.53 -33.50
CA ALA A 296 -8.64 -15.60 -33.40
C ALA A 296 -9.08 -15.45 -31.94
N ALA A 297 -8.39 -16.09 -31.01
CA ALA A 297 -8.61 -15.98 -29.57
C ALA A 297 -8.31 -14.56 -29.08
N THR A 298 -7.21 -13.94 -29.52
CA THR A 298 -6.85 -12.56 -29.17
C THR A 298 -7.92 -11.57 -29.62
N LYS A 299 -8.45 -11.70 -30.85
CA LYS A 299 -9.56 -10.86 -31.33
C LYS A 299 -10.85 -11.10 -30.53
N ARG A 300 -11.19 -12.37 -30.26
CA ARG A 300 -12.39 -12.74 -29.50
C ARG A 300 -12.37 -12.22 -28.07
N HIS A 301 -11.21 -12.28 -27.40
CA HIS A 301 -11.03 -11.88 -26.01
C HIS A 301 -10.58 -10.43 -25.85
N GLY A 302 -10.32 -9.72 -26.96
CA GLY A 302 -9.98 -8.30 -27.00
C GLY A 302 -8.53 -7.95 -26.70
N ASN A 303 -7.78 -8.84 -26.04
CA ASN A 303 -6.32 -8.70 -25.84
C ASN A 303 -5.65 -10.08 -25.64
N LEU A 304 -4.32 -10.08 -25.71
CA LEU A 304 -3.48 -11.28 -25.69
C LEU A 304 -3.49 -11.98 -24.31
N LEU A 305 -3.45 -11.22 -23.21
CA LEU A 305 -3.49 -11.80 -21.86
C LEU A 305 -4.85 -12.44 -21.58
N ALA A 306 -5.95 -11.79 -21.96
CA ALA A 306 -7.30 -12.34 -21.84
C ALA A 306 -7.45 -13.65 -22.64
N ALA A 307 -6.81 -13.74 -23.81
CA ALA A 307 -6.76 -15.00 -24.56
C ALA A 307 -5.98 -16.10 -23.83
N MET A 308 -4.88 -15.77 -23.14
CA MET A 308 -4.15 -16.73 -22.28
C MET A 308 -5.00 -17.22 -21.11
N PHE A 309 -5.74 -16.34 -20.44
CA PHE A 309 -6.72 -16.72 -19.42
C PHE A 309 -7.77 -17.69 -19.97
N GLY A 310 -8.29 -17.39 -21.16
CA GLY A 310 -9.25 -18.24 -21.85
C GLY A 310 -8.70 -19.63 -22.19
N SER A 311 -7.40 -19.78 -22.48
CA SER A 311 -6.79 -21.08 -22.83
C SER A 311 -6.76 -22.08 -21.67
N VAL A 312 -6.85 -21.58 -20.44
CA VAL A 312 -6.94 -22.40 -19.22
C VAL A 312 -8.33 -22.39 -18.59
N GLY A 313 -9.32 -21.79 -19.24
CA GLY A 313 -10.71 -21.74 -18.77
C GLY A 313 -10.96 -20.71 -17.66
N LEU A 314 -10.11 -19.69 -17.56
CA LEU A 314 -10.28 -18.58 -16.63
C LEU A 314 -10.78 -17.32 -17.36
N LYS A 315 -11.35 -16.38 -16.59
CA LYS A 315 -11.61 -15.02 -17.03
C LYS A 315 -10.48 -14.12 -16.54
N VAL A 316 -10.08 -13.15 -17.36
CA VAL A 316 -9.08 -12.16 -16.96
C VAL A 316 -9.64 -11.25 -15.85
N PRO A 317 -8.91 -11.01 -14.75
CA PRO A 317 -9.26 -9.99 -13.77
C PRO A 317 -9.26 -8.58 -14.39
N GLU A 318 -9.92 -7.63 -13.74
CA GLU A 318 -9.91 -6.22 -14.17
C GLU A 318 -8.49 -5.62 -14.11
N ARG A 319 -7.72 -5.99 -13.08
CA ARG A 319 -6.32 -5.61 -12.88
C ARG A 319 -5.45 -6.87 -12.78
N PRO A 320 -5.05 -7.47 -13.90
CA PRO A 320 -4.28 -8.70 -13.89
C PRO A 320 -2.84 -8.44 -13.42
N ASP A 321 -2.42 -9.11 -12.35
CA ASP A 321 -1.11 -8.92 -11.74
C ASP A 321 -0.06 -9.89 -12.32
N PHE A 322 0.85 -9.35 -13.13
CA PHE A 322 2.05 -10.05 -13.59
C PHE A 322 3.34 -9.39 -13.10
N SER A 323 3.28 -8.63 -12.01
CA SER A 323 4.43 -8.02 -11.35
C SER A 323 5.54 -9.04 -11.09
N LEU A 324 6.79 -8.65 -11.19
CA LEU A 324 7.98 -9.47 -10.94
C LEU A 324 8.85 -8.78 -9.88
N PRO A 325 8.80 -9.25 -8.62
CA PRO A 325 9.71 -8.76 -7.58
C PRO A 325 11.17 -8.98 -7.97
N VAL A 326 11.98 -7.93 -7.83
CA VAL A 326 13.40 -7.94 -8.24
C VAL A 326 14.28 -8.10 -7.01
N LYS A 327 15.14 -9.12 -7.03
CA LYS A 327 16.01 -9.42 -5.89
C LYS A 327 17.14 -8.38 -5.74
N PRO A 328 17.61 -8.09 -4.52
CA PRO A 328 18.71 -7.13 -4.30
C PRO A 328 19.98 -7.47 -5.09
N GLU A 329 20.32 -8.76 -5.20
CA GLU A 329 21.50 -9.20 -5.95
C GLU A 329 21.39 -8.93 -7.46
N TRP A 330 20.18 -9.00 -8.04
CA TRP A 330 19.96 -8.70 -9.46
C TRP A 330 20.17 -7.21 -9.74
N ARG A 331 19.73 -6.36 -8.80
CA ARG A 331 19.97 -4.90 -8.84
C ARG A 331 21.45 -4.59 -8.66
N ALA A 332 22.15 -5.30 -7.78
CA ALA A 332 23.59 -5.13 -7.58
C ALA A 332 24.38 -5.47 -8.87
N ASP A 333 24.07 -6.61 -9.50
CA ASP A 333 24.66 -7.00 -10.79
C ASP A 333 24.42 -5.94 -11.87
N ALA A 334 23.20 -5.40 -11.92
CA ALA A 334 22.82 -4.35 -12.87
C ALA A 334 23.61 -3.05 -12.65
N ARG A 335 23.74 -2.59 -11.39
CA ARG A 335 24.55 -1.41 -11.05
C ARG A 335 26.03 -1.62 -11.40
N ALA A 336 26.55 -2.82 -11.19
CA ALA A 336 27.92 -3.16 -11.55
C ALA A 336 28.15 -3.07 -13.07
N LEU A 337 27.16 -3.48 -13.89
CA LEU A 337 27.24 -3.31 -15.36
C LEU A 337 27.10 -1.85 -15.79
N ILE A 338 26.21 -1.08 -15.16
CA ILE A 338 25.98 0.33 -15.49
C ILE A 338 27.22 1.17 -15.20
N GLY A 339 27.84 0.97 -14.02
CA GLY A 339 28.96 1.77 -13.56
C GLY A 339 28.56 3.20 -13.21
N ASP A 340 29.49 4.15 -13.41
CA ASP A 340 29.25 5.58 -13.18
C ASP A 340 28.45 6.20 -14.33
N THR A 341 27.31 6.80 -13.99
CA THR A 341 26.41 7.44 -14.96
C THR A 341 26.69 8.94 -15.13
N GLY A 342 27.65 9.50 -14.41
CA GLY A 342 27.88 10.95 -14.36
C GLY A 342 26.69 11.71 -13.80
N GLY A 343 25.93 11.09 -12.89
CA GLY A 343 24.73 11.65 -12.28
C GLY A 343 23.48 11.65 -13.17
N LYS A 344 23.55 11.09 -14.40
CA LYS A 344 22.36 10.97 -15.25
C LYS A 344 21.47 9.80 -14.82
N PRO A 345 20.13 9.96 -14.89
CA PRO A 345 19.21 8.83 -14.70
C PRO A 345 19.40 7.78 -15.80
N VAL A 346 19.24 6.51 -15.47
CA VAL A 346 19.41 5.41 -16.43
C VAL A 346 18.15 5.27 -17.30
N MET A 347 18.34 5.18 -18.61
CA MET A 347 17.29 4.76 -19.55
C MET A 347 17.71 3.49 -20.28
N ILE A 348 16.85 2.47 -20.24
CA ILE A 348 17.03 1.27 -21.07
C ILE A 348 16.52 1.58 -22.47
N TYR A 349 17.36 1.33 -23.47
CA TYR A 349 17.05 1.50 -24.87
C TYR A 349 17.06 0.15 -25.58
N ARG A 350 15.95 -0.26 -26.20
CA ARG A 350 15.90 -1.44 -27.08
C ARG A 350 15.91 -1.01 -28.54
N PRO A 351 16.97 -1.24 -29.33
CA PRO A 351 16.92 -0.98 -30.77
C PRO A 351 15.88 -1.89 -31.44
N ILE A 352 15.37 -1.46 -32.60
CA ILE A 352 14.43 -2.25 -33.40
C ILE A 352 15.14 -3.52 -33.86
N MET A 353 14.57 -4.69 -33.58
CA MET A 353 15.13 -5.97 -34.03
C MET A 353 14.19 -6.78 -34.88
N VAL A 354 14.80 -7.53 -35.79
CA VAL A 354 14.22 -8.73 -36.40
C VAL A 354 15.08 -9.94 -36.05
N ASN A 355 14.48 -11.13 -35.99
CA ASN A 355 15.21 -12.37 -35.75
C ASN A 355 14.78 -13.45 -36.74
N GLY A 356 15.69 -14.38 -37.05
CA GLY A 356 15.45 -15.46 -38.01
C GLY A 356 14.49 -16.55 -37.54
N VAL A 357 14.27 -16.70 -36.23
CA VAL A 357 13.39 -17.74 -35.65
C VAL A 357 11.91 -17.36 -35.76
N TRP A 358 11.60 -16.08 -35.59
CA TRP A 358 10.27 -15.49 -35.70
C TRP A 358 10.37 -14.15 -36.42
N LEU A 359 10.45 -14.22 -37.74
CA LEU A 359 10.57 -13.05 -38.61
C LEU A 359 9.21 -12.33 -38.72
N CYS A 360 9.15 -11.11 -38.18
CA CYS A 360 7.93 -10.27 -38.18
C CYS A 360 8.27 -8.78 -38.42
N PRO A 361 8.67 -8.42 -39.64
CA PRO A 361 9.01 -7.03 -39.98
C PRO A 361 7.82 -6.07 -39.91
N SER A 362 6.59 -6.57 -39.99
CA SER A 362 5.38 -5.72 -39.88
C SER A 362 5.21 -5.11 -38.49
N ARG A 363 5.73 -5.75 -37.42
CA ARG A 363 5.69 -5.22 -36.05
C ARG A 363 6.63 -4.04 -35.82
N SER A 364 7.78 -4.02 -36.50
CA SER A 364 8.80 -2.99 -36.33
C SER A 364 8.25 -1.60 -36.69
N PRO A 365 8.50 -0.55 -35.88
CA PRO A 365 8.15 0.81 -36.21
C PRO A 365 8.91 1.32 -37.43
N ASP A 366 8.51 2.49 -37.95
CA ASP A 366 9.31 3.21 -38.93
C ASP A 366 10.68 3.57 -38.30
N PRO A 367 11.81 3.17 -38.90
CA PRO A 367 13.13 3.38 -38.29
C PRO A 367 13.50 4.85 -38.12
N ALA A 368 13.10 5.72 -39.05
CA ALA A 368 13.43 7.15 -38.99
C ALA A 368 12.64 7.85 -37.88
N ALA A 369 11.34 7.59 -37.77
CA ALA A 369 10.52 8.09 -36.68
C ALA A 369 11.00 7.58 -35.31
N TYR A 370 11.33 6.29 -35.21
CA TYR A 370 11.86 5.69 -33.98
C TYR A 370 13.16 6.36 -33.51
N ALA A 371 14.10 6.59 -34.43
CA ALA A 371 15.36 7.28 -34.16
C ALA A 371 15.15 8.74 -33.75
N ALA A 372 14.22 9.45 -34.41
CA ALA A 372 13.89 10.84 -34.08
C ALA A 372 13.32 10.96 -32.66
N ILE A 373 12.40 10.07 -32.29
CA ILE A 373 11.80 10.05 -30.95
C ILE A 373 12.86 9.74 -29.89
N TYR A 374 13.68 8.71 -30.10
CA TYR A 374 14.76 8.36 -29.16
C TYR A 374 15.74 9.53 -28.97
N SER A 375 16.19 10.11 -30.07
CA SER A 375 17.15 11.23 -30.07
C SER A 375 16.62 12.46 -29.32
N SER A 376 15.30 12.68 -29.32
CA SER A 376 14.68 13.81 -28.64
C SER A 376 14.82 13.80 -27.10
N ILE A 377 15.14 12.65 -26.52
CA ILE A 377 15.25 12.48 -25.06
C ILE A 377 16.58 11.88 -24.60
N LYS A 378 17.37 11.23 -25.49
CA LYS A 378 18.54 10.44 -25.10
C LYS A 378 19.53 11.19 -24.21
N ASP A 379 19.79 12.46 -24.48
CA ASP A 379 20.87 13.21 -23.82
C ASP A 379 20.60 13.49 -22.34
N ARG A 380 19.33 13.34 -21.93
CA ARG A 380 18.86 13.50 -20.55
C ARG A 380 19.20 12.29 -19.68
N PHE A 381 19.57 11.16 -20.29
CA PHE A 381 19.77 9.90 -19.61
C PHE A 381 21.17 9.35 -19.86
N PHE A 382 21.60 8.47 -18.96
CA PHE A 382 22.62 7.47 -19.25
C PHE A 382 21.92 6.30 -19.92
N THR A 383 22.22 6.10 -21.20
CA THR A 383 21.48 5.19 -22.07
C THR A 383 22.17 3.83 -22.16
N VAL A 384 21.46 2.79 -21.72
CA VAL A 384 21.92 1.41 -21.81
C VAL A 384 21.15 0.71 -22.93
N SER A 385 21.82 0.49 -24.05
CA SER A 385 21.27 -0.23 -25.19
C SER A 385 21.36 -1.73 -24.97
N VAL A 386 20.22 -2.44 -24.99
CA VAL A 386 20.15 -3.88 -24.74
C VAL A 386 19.73 -4.64 -25.99
N CYS A 387 20.49 -5.64 -26.45
CA CYS A 387 20.07 -6.59 -27.48
C CYS A 387 20.96 -7.85 -27.48
N ASN A 388 20.72 -8.82 -28.37
CA ASN A 388 21.65 -9.95 -28.51
C ASN A 388 21.95 -10.24 -29.98
N LEU A 389 22.90 -9.51 -30.54
CA LEU A 389 23.30 -9.62 -31.94
C LEU A 389 23.85 -11.01 -32.26
N ASN A 390 23.52 -11.52 -33.46
CA ASN A 390 24.00 -12.79 -34.00
C ASN A 390 23.54 -14.05 -33.25
N GLN A 391 22.79 -13.94 -32.13
CA GLN A 391 22.11 -15.08 -31.55
C GLN A 391 20.86 -15.41 -32.38
N LYS A 392 20.86 -16.58 -33.03
CA LYS A 392 19.73 -17.08 -33.84
C LYS A 392 19.26 -16.08 -34.93
N GLY A 393 20.20 -15.30 -35.48
CA GLY A 393 19.96 -14.34 -36.56
C GLY A 393 19.21 -13.07 -36.13
N GLU A 394 19.44 -12.58 -34.89
CA GLU A 394 19.01 -11.24 -34.47
C GLU A 394 19.84 -10.13 -35.15
N GLU A 395 19.13 -9.21 -35.81
CA GLU A 395 19.70 -8.06 -36.54
C GLU A 395 18.95 -6.77 -36.18
N ILE A 396 19.69 -5.66 -36.07
CA ILE A 396 19.13 -4.32 -35.89
C ILE A 396 18.51 -3.87 -37.22
N VAL A 397 17.31 -3.31 -37.14
CA VAL A 397 16.63 -2.68 -38.28
C VAL A 397 16.94 -1.19 -38.31
N GLY A 398 17.54 -0.72 -39.39
CA GLY A 398 17.95 0.68 -39.56
C GLY A 398 19.35 0.93 -38.99
N GLU A 399 19.68 2.20 -38.77
CA GLU A 399 20.96 2.60 -38.22
C GLU A 399 21.03 2.34 -36.71
N GLU A 400 22.14 1.77 -36.26
CA GLU A 400 22.42 1.59 -34.84
C GLU A 400 22.59 2.96 -34.16
N GLN A 401 21.74 3.25 -33.19
CA GLN A 401 21.74 4.53 -32.48
C GLN A 401 22.87 4.61 -31.44
N PRO A 402 23.40 5.81 -31.15
CA PRO A 402 24.39 6.00 -30.09
C PRO A 402 23.77 5.70 -28.71
N ALA A 403 24.53 5.05 -27.85
CA ALA A 403 24.18 4.80 -26.45
C ALA A 403 25.45 4.81 -25.59
N ASP A 404 25.32 5.16 -24.31
CA ASP A 404 26.43 5.27 -23.37
C ASP A 404 27.02 3.89 -23.00
N LEU A 405 26.15 2.87 -22.88
CA LEU A 405 26.52 1.48 -22.69
C LEU A 405 25.77 0.58 -23.68
N LYS A 406 26.47 -0.37 -24.31
CA LYS A 406 25.86 -1.35 -25.23
C LYS A 406 26.07 -2.76 -24.71
N LEU A 407 24.98 -3.42 -24.36
CA LEU A 407 24.92 -4.82 -23.93
C LEU A 407 24.28 -5.62 -25.07
N HIS A 408 25.08 -5.94 -26.08
CA HIS A 408 24.63 -6.43 -27.39
C HIS A 408 25.09 -7.87 -27.70
N ARG A 409 25.86 -8.49 -26.81
CA ARG A 409 26.54 -9.78 -27.01
C ARG A 409 26.25 -10.78 -25.87
N GLY A 410 25.13 -10.61 -25.17
CA GLY A 410 24.72 -11.48 -24.08
C GLY A 410 25.45 -11.21 -22.76
N GLU A 411 25.87 -9.97 -22.53
CA GLU A 411 26.59 -9.53 -21.32
C GLU A 411 25.69 -9.55 -20.07
N ALA A 412 24.37 -9.42 -20.24
CA ALA A 412 23.39 -9.56 -19.18
C ALA A 412 22.58 -10.85 -19.38
N ASP A 413 22.58 -11.71 -18.36
CA ASP A 413 21.61 -12.80 -18.25
C ASP A 413 20.23 -12.27 -17.82
N PHE A 414 19.25 -13.16 -17.68
CA PHE A 414 17.87 -12.79 -17.38
C PHE A 414 17.77 -11.99 -16.08
N GLU A 415 18.40 -12.47 -15.02
CA GLU A 415 18.41 -11.85 -13.70
C GLU A 415 18.98 -10.44 -13.75
N THR A 416 20.16 -10.28 -14.36
CA THR A 416 20.79 -8.96 -14.50
C THR A 416 19.98 -8.04 -15.41
N LEU A 417 19.36 -8.55 -16.47
CA LEU A 417 18.46 -7.77 -17.34
C LEU A 417 17.23 -7.25 -16.56
N VAL A 418 16.61 -8.08 -15.73
CA VAL A 418 15.50 -7.66 -14.87
C VAL A 418 15.97 -6.59 -13.89
N GLY A 419 17.17 -6.74 -13.31
CA GLY A 419 17.81 -5.73 -12.48
C GLY A 419 18.00 -4.40 -13.21
N LEU A 420 18.50 -4.42 -14.45
CA LEU A 420 18.69 -3.23 -15.27
C LEU A 420 17.38 -2.47 -15.51
N PHE A 421 16.30 -3.18 -15.83
CA PHE A 421 14.99 -2.57 -16.03
C PHE A 421 14.47 -1.92 -14.74
N ALA A 422 14.75 -2.52 -13.58
CA ALA A 422 14.28 -2.05 -12.29
C ALA A 422 15.12 -0.89 -11.70
N GLU A 423 16.38 -0.74 -12.13
CA GLU A 423 17.24 0.42 -11.80
C GLU A 423 17.00 1.60 -12.76
N ALA A 424 16.43 1.33 -13.94
CA ALA A 424 16.13 2.36 -14.91
C ALA A 424 15.01 3.29 -14.44
N SER A 425 15.15 4.57 -14.80
CA SER A 425 14.09 5.57 -14.63
C SER A 425 13.07 5.52 -15.75
N LEU A 426 13.50 5.10 -16.94
CA LEU A 426 12.69 5.03 -18.13
C LEU A 426 13.12 3.86 -19.01
N VAL A 427 12.16 3.21 -19.65
CA VAL A 427 12.42 2.22 -20.71
C VAL A 427 11.88 2.75 -22.04
N PHE A 428 12.72 2.74 -23.07
CA PHE A 428 12.36 3.09 -24.43
C PHE A 428 12.51 1.87 -25.35
N GLY A 429 11.43 1.46 -26.00
CA GLY A 429 11.40 0.25 -26.81
C GLY A 429 10.30 0.25 -27.86
N ASN A 430 10.27 -0.80 -28.68
CA ASN A 430 9.12 -1.11 -29.53
C ASN A 430 8.35 -2.33 -28.97
N ALA A 431 7.20 -2.64 -29.56
CA ALA A 431 6.36 -3.76 -29.14
C ALA A 431 7.14 -5.10 -29.09
N GLY A 432 7.01 -5.81 -27.97
CA GLY A 432 7.79 -7.00 -27.65
C GLY A 432 7.87 -7.25 -26.14
N PHE A 433 8.94 -7.90 -25.68
CA PHE A 433 9.11 -8.18 -24.24
C PHE A 433 9.42 -6.92 -23.42
N THR A 434 10.06 -5.92 -24.02
CA THR A 434 10.56 -4.71 -23.35
C THR A 434 9.48 -3.97 -22.56
N PRO A 435 8.35 -3.56 -23.17
CA PRO A 435 7.29 -2.87 -22.42
C PRO A 435 6.66 -3.76 -21.34
N ILE A 436 6.50 -5.07 -21.60
CA ILE A 436 5.93 -6.02 -20.63
C ILE A 436 6.85 -6.19 -19.42
N LEU A 437 8.17 -6.28 -19.63
CA LEU A 437 9.14 -6.37 -18.53
C LEU A 437 9.17 -5.08 -17.72
N ALA A 438 9.14 -3.92 -18.38
CA ALA A 438 9.07 -2.63 -17.70
C ALA A 438 7.83 -2.56 -16.79
N GLN A 439 6.66 -2.96 -17.31
CA GLN A 439 5.42 -3.05 -16.52
C GLN A 439 5.54 -4.05 -15.36
N ALA A 440 6.15 -5.21 -15.58
CA ALA A 440 6.31 -6.22 -14.53
C ALA A 440 7.17 -5.72 -13.35
N VAL A 441 8.21 -4.91 -13.61
CA VAL A 441 9.09 -4.38 -12.54
C VAL A 441 8.69 -2.98 -12.06
N GLY A 442 7.61 -2.40 -12.61
CA GLY A 442 7.08 -1.10 -12.20
C GLY A 442 7.77 0.11 -12.83
N THR A 443 8.56 -0.07 -13.89
CA THR A 443 9.33 1.02 -14.52
C THR A 443 8.52 1.73 -15.61
N PRO A 444 8.43 3.07 -15.59
CA PRO A 444 7.79 3.85 -16.66
C PRO A 444 8.39 3.53 -18.03
N ASN A 445 7.56 3.44 -19.06
CA ASN A 445 8.03 3.07 -20.39
C ASN A 445 7.33 3.79 -21.54
N ILE A 446 8.09 4.00 -22.61
CA ILE A 446 7.62 4.49 -23.90
C ILE A 446 7.74 3.33 -24.89
N VAL A 447 6.60 2.99 -25.51
CA VAL A 447 6.52 1.91 -26.49
C VAL A 447 6.08 2.46 -27.84
N VAL A 448 6.94 2.30 -28.85
CA VAL A 448 6.65 2.74 -30.22
C VAL A 448 6.19 1.55 -31.06
N TYR A 449 5.00 1.67 -31.66
CA TYR A 449 4.40 0.64 -32.51
C TYR A 449 4.66 0.93 -33.99
N GLY A 450 4.72 -0.12 -34.80
CA GLY A 450 4.75 -0.04 -36.26
C GLY A 450 3.51 -0.60 -36.93
N GLY A 451 3.20 -1.86 -36.65
CA GLY A 451 2.05 -2.55 -37.22
C GLY A 451 1.90 -3.92 -36.59
N ASN A 452 1.14 -4.82 -37.23
CA ASN A 452 0.79 -6.17 -36.73
C ASN A 452 -0.11 -6.19 -35.48
N GLU A 453 0.15 -5.32 -34.51
CA GLU A 453 -0.51 -5.21 -33.22
C GLU A 453 -0.58 -3.75 -32.75
N SER A 454 -1.40 -3.48 -31.73
CA SER A 454 -1.59 -2.16 -31.12
C SER A 454 -1.44 -2.25 -29.60
N PHE A 455 -1.38 -1.08 -28.95
CA PHE A 455 -1.30 -0.95 -27.50
C PHE A 455 -2.45 -1.66 -26.78
N ARG A 456 -3.67 -1.51 -27.33
CA ARG A 456 -4.90 -2.12 -26.80
C ARG A 456 -4.79 -3.64 -26.63
N PHE A 457 -4.19 -4.33 -27.60
CA PHE A 457 -4.15 -5.80 -27.61
C PHE A 457 -2.99 -6.39 -26.81
N THR A 458 -1.98 -5.60 -26.49
CA THR A 458 -0.69 -6.09 -25.95
C THR A 458 -0.41 -5.54 -24.57
N ASN A 459 -0.18 -4.23 -24.45
CA ASN A 459 0.40 -3.62 -23.24
C ASN A 459 -0.62 -2.83 -22.40
N ALA A 460 -1.83 -2.60 -22.90
CA ALA A 460 -2.89 -1.92 -22.13
C ALA A 460 -3.24 -2.65 -20.83
N VAL A 461 -3.15 -3.99 -20.82
CA VAL A 461 -3.45 -4.81 -19.63
C VAL A 461 -2.50 -4.57 -18.46
N GLY A 462 -1.27 -4.11 -18.73
CA GLY A 462 -0.26 -3.82 -17.71
C GLY A 462 -0.08 -2.36 -17.37
N ALA A 463 -0.87 -1.45 -17.99
CA ALA A 463 -0.71 -0.01 -17.78
C ALA A 463 -1.00 0.43 -16.33
N HIS A 464 -1.70 -0.40 -15.55
CA HIS A 464 -1.92 -0.18 -14.13
C HIS A 464 -0.72 -0.59 -13.26
N LEU A 465 0.23 -1.35 -13.78
CA LEU A 465 1.45 -1.77 -13.07
C LEU A 465 2.60 -0.77 -13.26
N ALA A 466 2.65 -0.10 -14.41
CA ALA A 466 3.60 0.99 -14.65
C ALA A 466 3.05 2.00 -15.67
N PRO A 467 3.34 3.32 -15.49
CA PRO A 467 3.05 4.35 -16.49
C PRO A 467 3.59 3.93 -17.86
N THR A 468 2.73 3.92 -18.87
CA THR A 468 3.08 3.46 -20.22
C THR A 468 2.59 4.47 -21.24
N LEU A 469 3.50 5.05 -22.01
CA LEU A 469 3.19 5.95 -23.13
C LEU A 469 3.26 5.17 -24.45
N PRO A 470 2.13 4.86 -25.10
CA PRO A 470 2.12 4.30 -26.43
C PRO A 470 2.29 5.40 -27.50
N ILE A 471 3.18 5.16 -28.45
CA ILE A 471 3.28 5.93 -29.71
C ILE A 471 2.88 5.00 -30.85
N GLU A 472 1.74 5.28 -31.48
CA GLU A 472 1.20 4.45 -32.55
C GLU A 472 1.29 5.15 -33.91
N PRO A 473 1.29 4.40 -35.03
CA PRO A 473 1.11 4.98 -36.35
C PRO A 473 -0.22 5.74 -36.43
N VAL A 474 -0.31 6.73 -37.32
CA VAL A 474 -1.52 7.51 -37.60
C VAL A 474 -2.72 6.60 -37.92
N LYS A 475 -2.46 5.43 -38.50
CA LYS A 475 -3.43 4.36 -38.73
C LYS A 475 -2.92 3.04 -38.14
N PRO A 476 -3.25 2.72 -36.87
CA PRO A 476 -2.81 1.48 -36.24
C PRO A 476 -3.28 0.23 -37.01
N CYS A 477 -2.44 -0.80 -37.06
CA CYS A 477 -2.64 -2.00 -37.88
C CYS A 477 -2.76 -3.26 -37.00
N GLU A 478 -3.97 -3.77 -36.80
CA GLU A 478 -4.27 -4.93 -35.92
C GLU A 478 -4.53 -6.23 -36.72
N CYS A 479 -3.79 -6.40 -37.81
CA CYS A 479 -3.99 -7.53 -38.72
C CYS A 479 -3.44 -8.85 -38.19
N PHE A 480 -2.44 -8.80 -37.29
CA PHE A 480 -1.64 -9.93 -36.84
C PHE A 480 -0.93 -10.71 -37.98
N ASP A 481 -0.79 -10.09 -39.15
CA ASP A 481 -0.02 -10.63 -40.26
C ASP A 481 1.43 -10.13 -40.20
N ARG A 482 2.35 -11.08 -40.06
CA ARG A 482 3.79 -10.87 -39.87
C ARG A 482 4.50 -10.25 -41.07
N HIS A 483 3.89 -10.35 -42.26
CA HIS A 483 4.47 -9.89 -43.52
C HIS A 483 3.66 -8.76 -44.17
N HIS A 484 2.58 -8.33 -43.54
CA HIS A 484 1.76 -7.23 -44.06
C HIS A 484 2.54 -5.91 -44.10
N LYS A 485 2.39 -5.16 -45.19
CA LYS A 485 2.96 -3.82 -45.38
C LYS A 485 2.04 -2.76 -44.74
N CYS A 486 1.87 -2.84 -43.42
CA CYS A 486 1.12 -1.84 -42.66
C CYS A 486 1.68 -0.44 -42.92
N ASN A 487 0.82 0.58 -42.90
CA ASN A 487 1.27 1.96 -42.80
C ASN A 487 1.91 2.16 -41.40
N LYS A 488 3.12 2.72 -41.36
CA LYS A 488 3.92 2.94 -40.15
C LYS A 488 4.18 4.42 -39.86
N ASP A 489 3.48 5.31 -40.57
CA ASP A 489 3.66 6.76 -40.48
C ASP A 489 3.29 7.22 -39.07
N ILE A 490 4.23 7.83 -38.36
CA ILE A 490 4.02 8.40 -37.02
C ILE A 490 3.96 9.92 -37.15
N ASP A 491 2.96 10.54 -36.54
CA ASP A 491 2.89 11.99 -36.41
C ASP A 491 3.91 12.47 -35.37
N LEU A 492 5.10 12.88 -35.83
CA LEU A 492 6.15 13.38 -34.96
C LEU A 492 5.80 14.71 -34.28
N ALA A 493 4.94 15.54 -34.89
CA ALA A 493 4.55 16.82 -34.30
C ALA A 493 3.69 16.61 -33.04
N ASP A 494 2.87 15.56 -33.04
CA ASP A 494 2.11 15.11 -31.87
C ASP A 494 2.93 14.25 -30.89
N ALA A 495 3.77 13.35 -31.41
CA ALA A 495 4.51 12.39 -30.59
C ALA A 495 5.64 13.05 -29.77
N LEU A 496 6.41 13.96 -30.35
CA LEU A 496 7.60 14.52 -29.69
C LEU A 496 7.27 15.28 -28.39
N PRO A 497 6.27 16.19 -28.33
CA PRO A 497 5.92 16.86 -27.08
C PRO A 497 5.47 15.88 -25.99
N LYS A 498 4.68 14.85 -26.34
CA LYS A 498 4.23 13.82 -25.38
C LYS A 498 5.39 13.03 -24.80
N VAL A 499 6.33 12.63 -25.66
CA VAL A 499 7.53 11.88 -25.27
C VAL A 499 8.43 12.73 -24.37
N GLN A 500 8.65 13.99 -24.71
CA GLN A 500 9.46 14.91 -23.91
C GLN A 500 8.82 15.18 -22.54
N ALA A 501 7.50 15.40 -22.50
CA ALA A 501 6.75 15.59 -21.25
C ALA A 501 6.83 14.33 -20.37
N PHE A 502 6.56 13.16 -20.94
CA PHE A 502 6.63 11.88 -20.22
C PHE A 502 8.04 11.57 -19.70
N ALA A 503 9.08 11.79 -20.52
CA ALA A 503 10.46 11.64 -20.10
C ALA A 503 10.88 12.67 -19.03
N THR A 504 10.22 13.83 -18.98
CA THR A 504 10.45 14.82 -17.91
C THR A 504 9.79 14.40 -16.60
N LEU A 505 8.55 13.92 -16.68
CA LEU A 505 7.80 13.45 -15.54
C LEU A 505 8.45 12.22 -14.88
N HIS A 506 9.01 11.31 -15.70
CA HIS A 506 9.50 10.01 -15.25
C HIS A 506 11.03 9.84 -15.29
N GLY A 507 11.80 10.85 -15.72
CA GLY A 507 13.24 10.85 -15.48
C GLY A 507 13.49 11.07 -13.99
N LYS A 508 14.09 10.08 -13.29
CA LYS A 508 14.18 10.03 -11.82
C LYS A 508 14.65 11.37 -11.27
N GLN A 509 13.73 12.09 -10.61
CA GLN A 509 14.09 13.25 -9.80
C GLN A 509 14.83 12.73 -8.56
N PRO A 510 15.99 13.31 -8.21
CA PRO A 510 16.66 12.91 -6.99
C PRO A 510 15.75 13.24 -5.80
N ARG A 511 15.64 12.30 -4.85
CA ARG A 511 14.95 12.54 -3.59
C ARG A 511 15.84 13.43 -2.73
N VAL A 512 15.33 14.60 -2.37
CA VAL A 512 16.08 15.61 -1.61
C VAL A 512 15.37 15.89 -0.29
N LEU A 513 16.13 15.81 0.81
CA LEU A 513 15.70 16.31 2.11
C LEU A 513 16.38 17.64 2.40
N VAL A 514 15.61 18.71 2.60
CA VAL A 514 16.11 19.96 3.18
C VAL A 514 15.72 19.98 4.65
N PHE A 515 16.70 20.10 5.55
CA PHE A 515 16.41 20.17 6.97
C PHE A 515 17.05 21.37 7.66
N GLY A 516 16.35 21.91 8.66
CA GLY A 516 16.84 22.99 9.51
C GLY A 516 16.94 22.56 10.97
N THR A 517 18.09 22.82 11.58
CA THR A 517 18.29 22.68 13.02
C THR A 517 17.75 23.92 13.73
N THR A 518 16.97 23.75 14.80
CA THR A 518 16.35 24.90 15.49
C THR A 518 16.36 24.80 17.02
N PHE A 519 16.37 25.97 17.65
CA PHE A 519 16.16 26.18 19.09
C PHE A 519 15.54 27.58 19.32
N VAL A 520 14.23 27.60 19.51
CA VAL A 520 13.36 28.78 19.61
C VAL A 520 13.13 29.15 21.08
N ASP A 521 13.82 30.20 21.52
CA ASP A 521 13.72 30.79 22.86
C ASP A 521 13.10 32.19 22.88
N SER A 522 12.66 32.69 21.72
CA SER A 522 12.11 34.04 21.57
C SER A 522 11.09 34.13 20.41
N PRO A 523 10.14 35.09 20.46
CA PRO A 523 9.21 35.35 19.36
C PRO A 523 9.88 35.74 18.04
N GLU A 524 11.08 36.32 18.09
CA GLU A 524 11.83 36.71 16.90
C GLU A 524 12.37 35.49 16.15
N LYS A 525 13.01 34.55 16.86
CA LYS A 525 13.41 33.26 16.29
C LYS A 525 12.19 32.45 15.83
N ALA A 526 11.08 32.62 16.53
CA ALA A 526 9.84 32.00 16.16
C ALA A 526 9.41 32.42 14.74
N ARG A 527 9.37 33.73 14.54
CA ARG A 527 9.08 34.34 13.25
C ARG A 527 10.05 33.88 12.15
N LEU A 528 11.34 33.81 12.45
CA LEU A 528 12.38 33.42 11.48
C LEU A 528 12.24 31.97 11.01
N VAL A 529 11.93 31.02 11.90
CA VAL A 529 11.69 29.62 11.52
C VAL A 529 10.38 29.49 10.71
N GLY A 530 9.39 30.35 10.95
CA GLY A 530 8.22 30.47 10.08
C GLY A 530 8.60 30.94 8.67
N GLN A 531 9.42 31.98 8.57
CA GLN A 531 9.97 32.48 7.30
C GLN A 531 10.80 31.41 6.58
N TRP A 532 11.58 30.62 7.31
CA TRP A 532 12.36 29.51 6.78
C TRP A 532 11.46 28.52 6.03
N GLN A 533 10.35 28.10 6.64
CA GLN A 533 9.46 27.11 6.01
C GLN A 533 8.77 27.68 4.77
N SER A 534 8.16 28.86 4.91
CA SER A 534 7.42 29.48 3.81
C SER A 534 8.34 29.77 2.62
N LEU A 535 9.54 30.31 2.87
CA LEU A 535 10.51 30.57 1.80
C LEU A 535 10.95 29.27 1.11
N HIS A 536 11.36 28.26 1.88
CA HIS A 536 11.90 27.04 1.29
C HIS A 536 10.82 26.19 0.61
N ARG A 537 9.55 26.28 1.01
CA ARG A 537 8.43 25.71 0.24
C ARG A 537 8.19 26.48 -1.04
N ALA A 538 8.17 27.82 -0.99
CA ALA A 538 7.96 28.66 -2.16
C ALA A 538 9.03 28.47 -3.24
N VAL A 539 10.30 28.29 -2.83
CA VAL A 539 11.41 28.15 -3.80
C VAL A 539 11.67 26.72 -4.27
N ASN A 540 11.29 25.68 -3.53
CA ASN A 540 11.63 24.28 -3.85
C ASN A 540 10.46 23.40 -4.30
N ASP A 541 9.25 23.96 -4.39
CA ASP A 541 8.00 23.22 -4.68
C ASP A 541 7.85 21.93 -3.84
N TRP A 542 6.97 21.00 -4.24
CA TRP A 542 6.74 19.73 -3.53
C TRP A 542 7.69 18.60 -3.96
N SER A 543 8.69 18.89 -4.82
CA SER A 543 9.75 17.95 -5.22
C SER A 543 10.82 17.74 -4.14
N VAL A 544 10.76 18.50 -3.05
CA VAL A 544 11.70 18.44 -1.92
C VAL A 544 10.94 18.28 -0.61
N ASP A 545 11.42 17.36 0.23
CA ASP A 545 10.92 17.15 1.59
C ASP A 545 11.57 18.14 2.55
N LEU A 546 10.77 18.74 3.44
CA LEU A 546 11.24 19.70 4.46
C LEU A 546 11.17 19.09 5.86
N LEU A 547 12.23 19.25 6.64
CA LEU A 547 12.33 18.76 8.02
C LEU A 547 12.88 19.84 8.96
N LEU A 548 12.26 20.05 10.12
CA LEU A 548 12.83 20.82 11.22
C LEU A 548 13.25 19.86 12.32
N VAL A 549 14.51 19.97 12.75
CA VAL A 549 15.05 19.20 13.88
C VAL A 549 15.21 20.14 15.05
N ASP A 550 14.23 20.07 15.96
CA ASP A 550 14.16 20.90 17.15
C ASP A 550 14.97 20.29 18.30
N SER A 551 15.95 21.04 18.78
CA SER A 551 16.75 20.67 19.95
C SER A 551 16.08 21.13 21.26
N ALA A 552 14.80 20.80 21.42
CA ALA A 552 13.96 21.05 22.60
C ALA A 552 13.73 22.55 22.90
N SER A 553 13.08 23.25 21.98
CA SER A 553 12.69 24.65 22.18
C SER A 553 11.67 24.82 23.32
N PRO A 554 11.82 25.84 24.18
CA PRO A 554 10.85 26.13 25.25
C PRO A 554 9.53 26.73 24.75
N VAL A 555 9.50 27.30 23.54
CA VAL A 555 8.31 27.99 22.99
C VAL A 555 8.12 27.51 21.55
N LEU A 556 7.42 26.39 21.37
CA LEU A 556 7.14 25.80 20.05
C LEU A 556 5.67 25.41 19.84
N ASP A 557 4.78 25.80 20.75
CA ASP A 557 3.36 25.47 20.68
C ASP A 557 2.60 26.55 19.89
N GLY A 558 1.81 26.12 18.90
CA GLY A 558 0.87 26.97 18.16
C GLY A 558 1.30 27.48 16.77
N TRP A 559 2.24 26.81 16.08
CA TRP A 559 2.64 27.23 14.74
C TRP A 559 2.08 26.30 13.65
N PRO A 560 1.61 26.86 12.52
CA PRO A 560 1.40 26.05 11.32
C PRO A 560 2.77 25.61 10.80
N VAL A 561 3.06 24.32 10.86
CA VAL A 561 4.30 23.78 10.32
C VAL A 561 4.01 23.06 9.01
N GLU A 562 4.51 23.60 7.89
CA GLU A 562 4.48 22.93 6.59
C GLU A 562 5.58 21.86 6.47
N ALA A 563 6.66 22.00 7.24
CA ALA A 563 7.74 21.02 7.35
C ALA A 563 7.40 19.92 8.37
N HIS A 564 7.95 18.72 8.17
CA HIS A 564 7.95 17.71 9.23
C HIS A 564 8.79 18.19 10.41
N VAL A 565 8.38 17.92 11.66
CA VAL A 565 9.18 18.30 12.84
C VAL A 565 9.62 17.07 13.61
N TYR A 566 10.92 16.97 13.89
CA TYR A 566 11.47 16.07 14.88
C TYR A 566 11.82 16.87 16.14
N ARG A 567 11.23 16.52 17.28
CA ARG A 567 11.49 17.19 18.56
C ARG A 567 12.24 16.26 19.52
N PHE A 568 13.36 16.73 20.05
CA PHE A 568 14.01 16.05 21.16
C PHE A 568 13.24 16.30 22.48
N PRO A 569 13.16 15.30 23.37
CA PRO A 569 12.44 15.43 24.65
C PRO A 569 13.21 16.27 25.68
N ASP A 570 14.49 16.54 25.45
CA ASP A 570 15.40 17.17 26.40
C ASP A 570 16.29 18.22 25.72
N ASN A 571 16.60 19.30 26.42
CA ASN A 571 17.58 20.29 25.99
C ASN A 571 18.91 20.04 26.69
N ILE A 572 19.89 19.52 25.95
CA ILE A 572 21.25 19.28 26.47
C ILE A 572 22.17 20.50 26.35
N GLY A 573 21.68 21.58 25.72
CA GLY A 573 22.36 22.86 25.59
C GLY A 573 23.45 22.91 24.50
N HIS A 574 23.76 24.12 24.05
CA HIS A 574 24.79 24.39 23.05
C HIS A 574 26.21 24.38 23.65
N LEU A 575 27.23 23.86 22.94
CA LEU A 575 28.63 23.84 23.44
C LEU A 575 29.12 25.24 23.84
N ALA A 576 28.86 26.25 23.00
CA ALA A 576 29.22 27.65 23.27
C ALA A 576 28.56 28.25 24.53
N ARG A 577 27.51 27.61 25.07
CA ARG A 577 26.77 28.03 26.28
C ARG A 577 26.96 27.06 27.46
N GLY A 578 27.96 26.16 27.39
CA GLY A 578 28.26 25.21 28.46
C GLY A 578 27.42 23.92 28.45
N GLY A 579 26.68 23.63 27.37
CA GLY A 579 25.92 22.38 27.18
C GLY A 579 26.71 21.24 26.52
N LYS A 580 26.02 20.17 26.12
CA LYS A 580 26.55 18.95 25.48
C LYS A 580 26.20 18.84 23.99
N ASP A 581 26.65 19.80 23.18
CA ASP A 581 26.48 19.84 21.71
C ASP A 581 25.07 19.57 21.16
N GLY A 582 24.06 20.28 21.71
CA GLY A 582 22.68 20.20 21.23
C GLY A 582 22.50 20.51 19.75
N TRP A 583 23.31 21.43 19.20
CA TRP A 583 23.34 21.70 17.75
C TRP A 583 23.84 20.49 16.96
N GLY A 584 24.99 19.92 17.35
CA GLY A 584 25.55 18.75 16.69
C GLY A 584 24.62 17.52 16.75
N ARG A 585 23.90 17.36 17.87
CA ARG A 585 22.84 16.35 18.01
C ARG A 585 21.74 16.53 16.96
N ALA A 586 21.20 17.75 16.83
CA ALA A 586 20.14 18.06 15.88
C ALA A 586 20.63 17.91 14.42
N PHE A 587 21.86 18.37 14.14
CA PHE A 587 22.49 18.22 12.83
C PHE A 587 22.65 16.74 12.45
N CYS A 588 23.23 15.92 13.35
CA CYS A 588 23.37 14.48 13.13
C CYS A 588 22.02 13.78 12.93
N LYS A 589 20.97 14.20 13.64
CA LYS A 589 19.64 13.60 13.50
C LYS A 589 19.01 13.89 12.14
N GLY A 590 19.19 15.10 11.61
CA GLY A 590 18.73 15.41 10.25
C GLY A 590 19.45 14.58 9.19
N LEU A 591 20.77 14.38 9.33
CA LEU A 591 21.54 13.50 8.45
C LEU A 591 21.12 12.03 8.60
N GLU A 592 20.87 11.55 9.81
CA GLU A 592 20.38 10.19 10.08
C GLU A 592 19.04 9.96 9.38
N MET A 593 18.10 10.90 9.50
CA MET A 593 16.79 10.81 8.84
C MET A 593 16.89 10.84 7.31
N ALA A 594 17.90 11.52 6.75
CA ALA A 594 18.18 11.46 5.31
C ALA A 594 18.69 10.07 4.87
N ILE A 595 19.59 9.47 5.67
CA ILE A 595 20.14 8.13 5.39
C ILE A 595 19.03 7.07 5.51
N ASP A 596 18.31 7.06 6.63
CA ASP A 596 17.23 6.11 6.89
C ASP A 596 16.08 6.27 5.88
N GLY A 597 15.81 7.50 5.47
CA GLY A 597 14.82 7.84 4.46
C GLY A 597 15.22 7.49 3.03
N GLN A 598 16.44 7.03 2.79
CA GLN A 598 17.01 6.69 1.48
C GLN A 598 16.89 7.85 0.48
N TYR A 599 17.24 9.06 0.92
CA TYR A 599 17.35 10.23 0.04
C TYR A 599 18.62 10.14 -0.81
N ASP A 600 18.64 10.80 -1.98
CA ASP A 600 19.83 10.88 -2.83
C ASP A 600 20.76 12.02 -2.34
N TYR A 601 20.15 13.14 -1.91
CA TYR A 601 20.85 14.31 -1.37
C TYR A 601 20.18 14.84 -0.11
N VAL A 602 20.98 15.45 0.75
CA VAL A 602 20.50 16.19 1.92
C VAL A 602 21.12 17.57 1.96
N VAL A 603 20.31 18.57 2.28
CA VAL A 603 20.73 19.96 2.44
C VAL A 603 20.37 20.41 3.85
N HIS A 604 21.37 20.86 4.60
CA HIS A 604 21.16 21.50 5.89
C HIS A 604 21.15 23.02 5.69
N ILE A 605 20.07 23.65 6.15
CA ILE A 605 19.91 25.12 6.18
C ILE A 605 19.48 25.45 7.59
N GLU A 606 20.37 26.01 8.41
CA GLU A 606 20.08 26.27 9.82
C GLU A 606 18.82 27.14 9.98
N GLY A 607 18.01 26.86 11.00
CA GLY A 607 16.69 27.47 11.18
C GLY A 607 16.71 28.99 11.42
N ASP A 608 17.88 29.57 11.64
CA ASP A 608 18.12 31.01 11.72
C ASP A 608 18.89 31.58 10.50
N SER A 609 18.84 30.87 9.37
CA SER A 609 19.40 31.29 8.08
C SER A 609 18.39 31.10 6.95
N LEU A 610 18.52 31.84 5.85
CA LEU A 610 17.61 31.73 4.71
C LEU A 610 18.39 31.59 3.40
N LEU A 611 17.95 30.68 2.52
CA LEU A 611 18.44 30.51 1.15
C LEU A 611 17.31 30.83 0.17
N LYS A 612 17.51 31.83 -0.71
CA LYS A 612 16.47 32.19 -1.70
C LYS A 612 16.53 31.39 -3.00
N ARG A 613 17.57 30.57 -3.17
CA ARG A 613 17.77 29.76 -4.39
C ARG A 613 17.14 28.39 -4.23
N PRO A 614 16.48 27.86 -5.27
CA PRO A 614 16.07 26.46 -5.27
C PRO A 614 17.30 25.55 -5.12
N VAL A 615 17.19 24.49 -4.32
CA VAL A 615 18.29 23.56 -4.06
C VAL A 615 18.52 22.62 -5.23
N MET A 616 17.48 22.30 -6.00
CA MET A 616 17.55 21.29 -7.06
C MET A 616 18.58 21.64 -8.17
N PRO A 617 18.66 22.87 -8.70
CA PRO A 617 19.72 23.25 -9.64
C PRO A 617 21.13 23.15 -9.05
N ILE A 618 21.28 23.49 -7.77
CA ILE A 618 22.57 23.40 -7.06
C ILE A 618 23.01 21.94 -6.95
N LEU A 619 22.09 21.06 -6.55
CA LEU A 619 22.36 19.62 -6.43
C LEU A 619 22.67 18.97 -7.77
N ARG A 620 22.01 19.39 -8.85
CA ARG A 620 22.34 18.94 -10.22
C ARG A 620 23.75 19.35 -10.63
N GLN A 621 24.18 20.56 -10.27
CA GLN A 621 25.57 21.00 -10.51
C GLN A 621 26.56 20.19 -9.67
N MET A 622 26.21 19.90 -8.40
CA MET A 622 27.00 19.08 -7.49
C MET A 622 27.19 17.67 -8.07
N ALA A 623 26.10 17.06 -8.55
CA ALA A 623 26.10 15.76 -9.22
C ALA A 623 26.98 15.76 -10.48
N ALA A 624 26.78 16.72 -11.38
CA ALA A 624 27.52 16.83 -12.63
C ALA A 624 29.03 17.06 -12.43
N SER A 625 29.41 17.65 -11.31
CA SER A 625 30.81 17.93 -10.96
C SER A 625 31.44 16.85 -10.07
N GLY A 626 30.69 15.82 -9.68
CA GLY A 626 31.15 14.76 -8.77
C GLY A 626 31.43 15.23 -7.34
N PHE A 627 30.84 16.37 -6.93
CA PHE A 627 31.06 16.91 -5.59
C PHE A 627 30.25 16.11 -4.55
N LYS A 628 30.90 15.75 -3.44
CA LYS A 628 30.31 14.93 -2.37
C LYS A 628 29.70 15.77 -1.26
N ALA A 629 30.33 16.89 -0.94
CA ALA A 629 29.86 17.88 0.00
C ALA A 629 30.15 19.30 -0.52
N ALA A 630 29.25 20.24 -0.24
CA ALA A 630 29.45 21.64 -0.60
C ALA A 630 28.95 22.59 0.49
N SER A 631 29.56 23.77 0.54
CA SER A 631 29.16 24.90 1.40
C SER A 631 29.47 26.21 0.69
N VAL A 632 29.31 27.34 1.36
CA VAL A 632 29.51 28.68 0.82
C VAL A 632 30.65 29.41 1.54
N PRO A 633 31.46 30.21 0.84
CA PRO A 633 32.42 31.10 1.49
C PRO A 633 31.71 32.30 2.10
N VAL A 634 32.06 32.68 3.34
CA VAL A 634 31.54 33.86 4.05
C VAL A 634 32.67 34.82 4.43
N ARG A 635 32.42 36.13 4.41
CA ARG A 635 33.47 37.17 4.66
C ARG A 635 33.34 37.85 6.03
N GLY A 636 32.20 37.69 6.70
CA GLY A 636 31.86 38.39 7.95
C GLY A 636 32.64 38.03 9.22
N THR A 637 33.46 36.97 9.24
CA THR A 637 34.11 36.49 10.48
C THR A 637 35.40 37.27 10.83
N LYS A 638 35.99 37.03 12.02
CA LYS A 638 37.31 37.59 12.43
C LYS A 638 38.51 36.93 11.72
N TRP A 639 38.30 35.75 11.13
CA TRP A 639 39.34 34.94 10.51
C TRP A 639 38.96 34.69 9.05
N GLN A 640 39.63 35.36 8.11
CA GLN A 640 39.51 35.04 6.68
C GLN A 640 40.27 33.74 6.40
N GLU A 641 39.81 32.63 6.96
CA GLU A 641 40.36 31.31 6.68
C GLU A 641 39.80 30.84 5.34
N THR A 642 40.68 30.60 4.37
CA THR A 642 40.35 30.18 2.99
C THR A 642 39.71 28.79 2.91
N LYS A 643 39.33 28.18 4.04
CA LYS A 643 38.85 26.80 4.20
C LYS A 643 37.88 26.64 5.39
N TRP A 644 36.99 27.60 5.63
CA TRP A 644 35.94 27.49 6.65
C TRP A 644 34.64 26.94 6.04
N ALA A 645 34.12 25.82 6.55
CA ALA A 645 32.81 25.30 6.15
C ALA A 645 31.72 26.06 6.93
N GLU A 646 30.84 26.78 6.24
CA GLU A 646 29.71 27.42 6.89
C GLU A 646 28.64 26.36 7.17
N THR A 647 28.59 25.89 8.41
CA THR A 647 27.68 24.83 8.81
C THR A 647 26.23 25.27 8.82
N GLY A 648 25.94 26.57 8.75
CA GLY A 648 24.57 27.06 8.54
C GLY A 648 24.01 26.72 7.15
N LEU A 649 24.86 26.37 6.17
CA LEU A 649 24.45 25.93 4.84
C LEU A 649 25.38 24.85 4.30
N MET A 650 24.90 23.61 4.31
CA MET A 650 25.65 22.45 3.84
C MET A 650 24.84 21.60 2.87
N PHE A 651 25.50 21.07 1.85
CA PHE A 651 24.93 20.15 0.87
C PHE A 651 25.73 18.86 0.90
N PHE A 652 25.05 17.72 0.90
CA PHE A 652 25.70 16.41 0.93
C PHE A 652 25.04 15.42 -0.02
N SER A 653 25.86 14.56 -0.63
CA SER A 653 25.43 13.25 -1.11
C SER A 653 25.15 12.35 0.10
N VAL A 654 23.99 11.69 0.12
CA VAL A 654 23.63 10.78 1.22
C VAL A 654 24.49 9.51 1.18
N ASP A 655 24.82 9.02 -0.01
CA ASP A 655 25.73 7.88 -0.19
C ASP A 655 27.11 8.17 0.41
N TYR A 656 27.64 9.38 0.21
CA TYR A 656 28.88 9.81 0.85
C TYR A 656 28.79 9.80 2.38
N LEU A 657 27.70 10.34 2.96
CA LEU A 657 27.51 10.35 4.42
C LEU A 657 27.48 8.94 5.01
N TRP A 658 26.80 8.02 4.33
CA TRP A 658 26.71 6.62 4.73
C TRP A 658 28.07 5.90 4.65
N GLN A 659 28.75 5.98 3.49
CA GLN A 659 30.05 5.32 3.28
C GLN A 659 31.16 5.88 4.17
N SER A 660 31.17 7.20 4.37
CA SER A 660 32.15 7.86 5.23
C SER A 660 31.90 7.62 6.71
N LYS A 661 30.75 7.05 7.09
CA LYS A 661 30.29 6.93 8.48
C LYS A 661 30.31 8.28 9.20
N PHE A 662 29.84 9.31 8.51
CA PHE A 662 29.99 10.70 8.96
C PHE A 662 29.46 10.93 10.38
N ILE A 663 28.25 10.42 10.66
CA ILE A 663 27.56 10.59 11.95
C ILE A 663 28.33 9.88 13.08
N GLU A 664 28.78 8.64 12.84
CA GLU A 664 29.59 7.88 13.80
C GLU A 664 30.90 8.61 14.13
N LYS A 665 31.53 9.25 13.12
CA LYS A 665 32.80 9.97 13.29
C LYS A 665 32.63 11.35 13.94
N TYR A 666 31.51 12.02 13.69
CA TYR A 666 31.21 13.29 14.37
C TYR A 666 31.00 13.07 15.87
N ASP A 667 30.40 11.94 16.27
CA ASP A 667 30.28 11.47 17.66
C ASP A 667 29.82 12.56 18.65
N TRP A 668 28.72 13.23 18.32
CA TRP A 668 28.24 14.41 19.06
C TRP A 668 28.14 14.19 20.58
N TRP A 669 27.83 12.97 21.02
CA TRP A 669 27.65 12.63 22.45
C TRP A 669 28.94 12.74 23.27
N ASN A 670 30.08 12.38 22.68
CA ASN A 670 31.37 12.35 23.39
C ASN A 670 32.26 13.56 23.10
N ARG A 671 31.75 14.57 22.38
CA ARG A 671 32.56 15.74 21.98
C ARG A 671 32.92 16.65 23.16
N ALA A 672 34.18 17.11 23.13
CA ALA A 672 34.63 18.24 23.93
C ALA A 672 34.21 19.59 23.29
N ALA A 673 34.20 20.67 24.06
CA ALA A 673 33.83 22.01 23.58
C ALA A 673 34.77 22.59 22.50
N LYS A 674 35.96 22.01 22.33
CA LYS A 674 36.92 22.34 21.26
C LYS A 674 37.47 21.05 20.64
N PRO A 675 37.73 21.02 19.32
CA PRO A 675 37.47 22.09 18.34
C PRO A 675 35.96 22.30 18.06
N THR A 676 35.59 23.46 17.50
CA THR A 676 34.18 23.83 17.24
C THR A 676 33.54 22.90 16.19
N PRO A 677 32.20 22.79 16.13
CA PRO A 677 31.51 21.97 15.13
C PRO A 677 31.98 22.19 13.69
N GLU A 678 32.17 23.45 13.29
CA GLU A 678 32.60 23.84 11.93
C GLU A 678 33.97 23.28 11.60
N LYS A 679 34.90 23.34 12.57
CA LYS A 679 36.24 22.78 12.40
C LYS A 679 36.21 21.25 12.33
N VAL A 680 35.39 20.59 13.13
CA VAL A 680 35.24 19.12 13.08
C VAL A 680 34.61 18.68 11.75
N ILE A 681 33.54 19.34 11.31
CA ILE A 681 32.89 19.05 10.04
C ILE A 681 33.88 19.26 8.89
N PHE A 682 34.63 20.36 8.91
CA PHE A 682 35.68 20.60 7.94
C PHE A 682 36.74 19.49 7.93
N ASP A 683 37.24 19.07 9.10
CA ASP A 683 38.26 18.02 9.20
C ASP A 683 37.73 16.63 8.79
N LEU A 684 36.43 16.37 8.98
CA LEU A 684 35.78 15.13 8.54
C LEU A 684 35.56 15.08 7.03
N ILE A 685 35.24 16.21 6.40
CA ILE A 685 35.01 16.28 4.96
C ILE A 685 36.34 16.42 4.21
N GLY A 686 37.27 17.21 4.73
CA GLY A 686 38.59 17.41 4.14
C GLY A 686 38.52 17.94 2.71
N ASP A 687 39.22 17.26 1.80
CA ASP A 687 39.32 17.65 0.38
C ASP A 687 38.03 17.39 -0.42
N ASP A 688 37.06 16.68 0.15
CA ASP A 688 35.75 16.44 -0.47
C ASP A 688 34.79 17.65 -0.35
N LEU A 689 35.20 18.72 0.35
CA LEU A 689 34.41 19.93 0.55
C LEU A 689 34.65 20.92 -0.58
N GLN A 690 33.58 21.27 -1.31
CA GLN A 690 33.63 22.31 -2.32
C GLN A 690 32.97 23.62 -1.87
N MET A 691 33.63 24.74 -2.14
CA MET A 691 33.10 26.08 -1.88
C MET A 691 32.34 26.63 -3.09
N MET A 692 31.05 26.89 -2.93
CA MET A 692 30.19 27.43 -3.97
C MET A 692 30.34 28.95 -4.11
N VAL A 693 31.37 29.36 -4.84
CA VAL A 693 31.70 30.78 -5.09
C VAL A 693 30.65 31.55 -5.90
N LEU A 694 29.70 30.84 -6.53
CA LEU A 694 28.63 31.46 -7.31
C LEU A 694 27.44 31.91 -6.46
N LEU A 695 27.28 31.37 -5.25
CA LEU A 695 26.27 31.83 -4.30
C LEU A 695 26.84 33.01 -3.51
N ARG A 696 26.12 34.13 -3.52
CA ARG A 696 26.46 35.30 -2.70
C ARG A 696 25.99 35.06 -1.27
N ALA A 697 26.86 34.53 -0.42
CA ALA A 697 26.56 34.24 0.98
C ALA A 697 27.24 35.24 1.91
N GLU A 698 26.56 35.66 2.99
CA GLU A 698 27.15 36.54 4.00
C GLU A 698 26.55 36.33 5.40
N ARG A 699 27.35 36.63 6.44
CA ARG A 699 26.91 36.68 7.85
C ARG A 699 26.78 38.13 8.30
N GLY A 700 25.74 38.50 9.03
CA GLY A 700 25.51 39.88 9.50
C GLY A 700 26.24 40.28 10.80
N ASP A 701 27.20 39.50 11.30
CA ASP A 701 27.85 39.68 12.62
C ASP A 701 28.48 41.08 12.87
N LYS A 702 28.75 41.86 11.82
CA LYS A 702 29.34 43.21 11.87
C LYS A 702 28.38 44.30 11.38
N GLY A 703 27.09 43.99 11.22
CA GLY A 703 26.06 44.92 10.74
C GLY A 703 26.12 45.20 9.23
N GLN A 704 26.73 44.31 8.44
CA GLN A 704 26.92 44.49 6.99
C GLN A 704 25.71 44.06 6.14
N ILE A 705 24.72 43.41 6.74
CA ILE A 705 23.46 43.02 6.08
C ILE A 705 22.35 43.93 6.63
N THR A 706 21.73 44.70 5.76
CA THR A 706 20.64 45.64 6.06
C THR A 706 19.42 45.35 5.19
N ALA A 707 18.26 45.94 5.51
CA ALA A 707 17.05 45.77 4.70
C ALA A 707 17.26 46.22 3.23
N GLU A 708 18.10 47.24 3.00
CA GLU A 708 18.37 47.79 1.66
C GLU A 708 19.21 46.85 0.78
N ASN A 709 20.11 46.06 1.38
CA ASN A 709 21.05 45.22 0.63
C ASN A 709 20.78 43.71 0.74
N ALA A 710 19.88 43.27 1.64
CA ALA A 710 19.61 41.85 1.88
C ALA A 710 19.26 41.09 0.58
N ALA A 711 18.49 41.72 -0.31
CA ALA A 711 18.09 41.14 -1.59
C ALA A 711 19.25 40.87 -2.56
N GLU A 712 20.46 41.41 -2.33
CA GLU A 712 21.63 41.17 -3.18
C GLU A 712 22.31 39.80 -2.92
N PHE A 713 22.05 39.20 -1.76
CA PHE A 713 22.62 37.92 -1.33
C PHE A 713 21.72 36.74 -1.69
N ASP A 714 22.30 35.57 -1.90
CA ASP A 714 21.58 34.31 -2.12
C ASP A 714 21.33 33.54 -0.81
N TRP A 715 22.19 33.74 0.19
CA TRP A 715 22.04 33.19 1.54
C TRP A 715 22.46 34.21 2.59
N ILE A 716 21.67 34.34 3.66
CA ILE A 716 21.93 35.27 4.78
C ILE A 716 21.71 34.59 6.13
N THR A 717 22.45 35.04 7.14
CA THR A 717 22.25 34.68 8.55
C THR A 717 22.81 35.77 9.47
N HIS A 718 22.49 35.71 10.77
CA HIS A 718 23.03 36.63 11.78
C HIS A 718 22.76 38.12 11.48
N CYS A 719 21.59 38.47 10.93
CA CYS A 719 21.22 39.83 10.55
C CYS A 719 19.94 40.32 11.26
N PRO A 720 19.65 41.64 11.26
CA PRO A 720 18.44 42.17 11.86
C PRO A 720 17.14 41.63 11.25
N PRO A 721 16.04 41.55 12.02
CA PRO A 721 14.67 41.22 11.57
C PRO A 721 14.27 41.81 10.21
N GLU A 722 14.49 43.09 10.02
CA GLU A 722 14.11 43.84 8.82
C GLU A 722 14.88 43.39 7.56
N ALA A 723 16.09 42.85 7.73
CA ALA A 723 16.87 42.29 6.63
C ALA A 723 16.32 40.93 6.18
N PHE A 724 15.89 40.07 7.11
CA PHE A 724 15.19 38.83 6.77
C PHE A 724 13.85 39.12 6.07
N ASP A 725 13.10 40.11 6.55
CA ASP A 725 11.82 40.51 5.96
C ASP A 725 12.01 40.97 4.49
N ALA A 726 13.00 41.84 4.23
CA ALA A 726 13.34 42.28 2.88
C ALA A 726 13.81 41.12 1.98
N PHE A 727 14.57 40.18 2.53
CA PHE A 727 15.05 39.00 1.81
C PHE A 727 13.90 38.11 1.34
N VAL A 728 12.96 37.79 2.24
CA VAL A 728 11.77 36.99 1.91
C VAL A 728 10.88 37.72 0.91
N ALA A 729 10.61 39.01 1.14
CA ALA A 729 9.78 39.82 0.25
C ALA A 729 10.36 39.93 -1.18
N SER A 730 11.68 39.84 -1.34
CA SER A 730 12.32 39.83 -2.66
C SER A 730 12.12 38.53 -3.46
N THR A 731 11.68 37.46 -2.80
CA THR A 731 11.62 36.11 -3.37
C THR A 731 10.20 35.56 -3.42
N VAL A 732 9.42 35.76 -2.37
CA VAL A 732 8.04 35.27 -2.25
C VAL A 732 7.09 36.42 -2.64
N PRO A 733 6.29 36.28 -3.72
CA PRO A 733 5.27 37.26 -4.07
C PRO A 733 4.34 37.46 -2.87
N GLN A 734 4.21 38.69 -2.38
CA GLN A 734 3.17 39.02 -1.42
C GLN A 734 1.84 38.98 -2.17
N GLU A 735 0.96 38.04 -1.80
CA GLU A 735 -0.40 38.06 -2.33
C GLU A 735 -1.07 39.39 -1.95
N PRO A 736 -1.69 40.11 -2.89
CA PRO A 736 -2.47 41.28 -2.52
C PRO A 736 -3.59 40.83 -1.59
N ALA A 737 -3.82 41.56 -0.50
CA ALA A 737 -4.93 41.29 0.40
C ALA A 737 -6.23 41.19 -0.40
N ALA A 738 -6.83 39.99 -0.42
CA ALA A 738 -8.06 39.74 -1.14
C ALA A 738 -9.14 40.71 -0.64
N ARG A 739 -9.90 41.29 -1.56
CA ARG A 739 -11.05 42.12 -1.22
C ARG A 739 -12.32 41.28 -1.31
N PRO A 740 -13.29 41.46 -0.40
CA PRO A 740 -14.59 40.83 -0.54
C PRO A 740 -15.25 41.20 -1.86
N VAL A 741 -15.97 40.27 -2.46
CA VAL A 741 -16.78 40.55 -3.65
C VAL A 741 -18.04 41.28 -3.21
N GLU A 742 -18.23 42.52 -3.69
CA GLU A 742 -19.44 43.31 -3.41
C GLU A 742 -20.70 42.57 -3.91
N ASP A 743 -21.74 42.54 -3.07
CA ASP A 743 -23.04 41.89 -3.34
C ASP A 743 -22.98 40.39 -3.72
N ALA A 744 -21.94 39.67 -3.29
CA ALA A 744 -21.79 38.24 -3.55
C ALA A 744 -22.92 37.39 -2.94
N ILE A 745 -23.42 36.43 -3.72
CA ILE A 745 -24.36 35.41 -3.25
C ILE A 745 -23.55 34.25 -2.67
N LYS A 746 -23.68 34.03 -1.37
CA LYS A 746 -22.88 33.07 -0.60
C LYS A 746 -23.78 32.05 0.10
N LEU A 747 -23.60 30.76 -0.17
CA LEU A 747 -24.44 29.69 0.37
C LEU A 747 -23.65 28.81 1.33
N ASN A 748 -24.15 28.61 2.54
CA ASN A 748 -23.56 27.73 3.56
C ASN A 748 -24.50 26.55 3.81
N PHE A 749 -24.04 25.31 3.56
CA PHE A 749 -24.83 24.09 3.73
C PHE A 749 -24.34 23.24 4.90
N GLY A 750 -25.28 22.65 5.63
CA GLY A 750 -24.98 21.89 6.85
C GLY A 750 -24.48 22.80 7.96
N CYS A 751 -24.97 24.05 8.02
CA CYS A 751 -24.36 25.07 8.86
C CYS A 751 -24.44 24.77 10.37
N GLY A 752 -25.33 23.88 10.81
CA GLY A 752 -25.55 23.60 12.23
C GLY A 752 -25.64 24.88 13.06
N THR A 753 -24.74 25.02 14.03
CA THR A 753 -24.60 26.24 14.87
C THR A 753 -23.69 27.31 14.27
N ASN A 754 -22.90 27.00 13.24
CA ASN A 754 -21.98 27.93 12.57
C ASN A 754 -22.68 28.72 11.46
N ARG A 755 -23.62 29.60 11.86
CA ARG A 755 -24.30 30.51 10.92
C ARG A 755 -23.42 31.74 10.65
N LEU A 756 -23.03 31.94 9.40
CA LEU A 756 -22.11 33.00 8.98
C LEU A 756 -22.86 34.28 8.58
N ASP A 757 -22.38 35.42 9.05
CA ASP A 757 -22.97 36.72 8.72
C ASP A 757 -22.73 37.08 7.24
N GLY A 758 -23.77 37.56 6.56
CA GLY A 758 -23.73 37.83 5.13
C GLY A 758 -23.81 36.58 4.23
N TRP A 759 -24.02 35.40 4.80
CA TRP A 759 -24.27 34.15 4.07
C TRP A 759 -25.74 33.73 4.18
N GLN A 760 -26.24 33.05 3.15
CA GLN A 760 -27.49 32.30 3.24
C GLN A 760 -27.19 30.93 3.85
N ASN A 761 -27.61 30.74 5.10
CA ASN A 761 -27.25 29.58 5.91
C ASN A 761 -28.39 28.55 5.94
N PHE A 762 -28.09 27.34 5.50
CA PHE A 762 -29.00 26.21 5.41
C PHE A 762 -28.45 25.00 6.18
N ASP A 763 -29.29 24.38 7.00
CA ASP A 763 -28.98 23.15 7.70
C ASP A 763 -29.92 22.02 7.22
N ALA A 764 -30.66 21.38 8.11
CA ALA A 764 -31.55 20.26 7.78
C ALA A 764 -32.71 20.61 6.81
N GLU A 765 -32.98 21.89 6.54
CA GLU A 765 -33.98 22.33 5.58
C GLU A 765 -33.60 22.06 4.11
N ILE A 766 -32.31 21.90 3.80
CA ILE A 766 -31.83 21.51 2.47
C ILE A 766 -31.06 20.19 2.57
N ASP A 767 -31.67 19.16 2.00
CA ASP A 767 -31.06 17.84 1.89
C ASP A 767 -30.05 17.80 0.73
N ILE A 768 -28.76 17.75 1.06
CA ILE A 768 -27.65 17.72 0.09
C ILE A 768 -27.61 16.45 -0.75
N GLU A 769 -28.33 15.38 -0.37
CA GLU A 769 -28.45 14.17 -1.20
C GLU A 769 -29.37 14.38 -2.41
N LYS A 770 -30.15 15.47 -2.40
CA LYS A 770 -31.10 15.86 -3.44
C LYS A 770 -30.56 17.02 -4.29
N ARG A 771 -31.25 17.28 -5.40
CA ARG A 771 -30.98 18.44 -6.27
C ARG A 771 -31.15 19.73 -5.47
N LEU A 772 -30.16 20.62 -5.51
CA LEU A 772 -30.19 21.87 -4.74
C LEU A 772 -31.26 22.83 -5.30
N PRO A 773 -32.07 23.50 -4.45
CA PRO A 773 -33.21 24.32 -4.87
C PRO A 773 -32.82 25.71 -5.42
N PHE A 774 -31.68 25.78 -6.11
CA PHE A 774 -31.17 27.00 -6.73
C PHE A 774 -31.05 26.83 -8.24
N ALA A 775 -31.20 27.93 -8.97
CA ALA A 775 -30.99 27.97 -10.41
C ALA A 775 -29.51 27.68 -10.75
N ASP A 776 -29.25 27.39 -12.01
CA ASP A 776 -27.89 27.33 -12.54
C ASP A 776 -27.25 28.73 -12.42
N ASP A 777 -25.94 28.80 -12.17
CA ASP A 777 -25.18 30.06 -12.10
C ASP A 777 -25.76 31.09 -11.11
N HIS A 778 -26.20 30.63 -9.94
CA HIS A 778 -26.83 31.44 -8.91
C HIS A 778 -25.84 32.03 -7.89
N ALA A 779 -24.88 31.24 -7.40
CA ALA A 779 -24.01 31.62 -6.27
C ALA A 779 -22.58 31.96 -6.70
N ASP A 780 -21.92 32.86 -5.97
CA ASP A 780 -20.50 33.19 -6.13
C ASP A 780 -19.63 32.26 -5.25
N PHE A 781 -20.11 31.93 -4.05
CA PHE A 781 -19.43 31.05 -3.11
C PHE A 781 -20.37 29.99 -2.52
N ILE A 782 -19.89 28.75 -2.42
CA ILE A 782 -20.55 27.67 -1.69
C ILE A 782 -19.60 27.15 -0.62
N TYR A 783 -20.08 27.04 0.61
CA TYR A 783 -19.34 26.51 1.75
C TYR A 783 -20.12 25.36 2.40
N ALA A 784 -19.40 24.33 2.82
CA ALA A 784 -19.95 23.25 3.63
C ALA A 784 -18.87 22.65 4.54
N GLU A 785 -19.18 22.48 5.82
CA GLU A 785 -18.26 22.00 6.85
C GLU A 785 -18.92 20.87 7.65
N HIS A 786 -18.22 19.76 7.78
CA HIS A 786 -18.65 18.60 8.58
C HIS A 786 -20.09 18.14 8.29
N VAL A 787 -20.43 18.05 7.00
CA VAL A 787 -21.74 17.57 6.51
C VAL A 787 -21.61 16.49 5.43
N VAL A 788 -20.57 16.55 4.59
CA VAL A 788 -20.42 15.66 3.43
C VAL A 788 -20.04 14.23 3.84
N GLU A 789 -19.36 14.06 4.96
CA GLU A 789 -19.02 12.76 5.55
C GLU A 789 -20.24 11.97 6.05
N HIS A 790 -21.38 12.64 6.24
CA HIS A 790 -22.64 12.01 6.67
C HIS A 790 -23.46 11.40 5.52
N VAL A 791 -23.02 11.56 4.27
CA VAL A 791 -23.61 10.93 3.08
C VAL A 791 -22.61 9.97 2.44
N ASP A 792 -23.08 9.03 1.61
CA ASP A 792 -22.16 8.14 0.88
C ASP A 792 -21.43 8.89 -0.26
N TYR A 793 -20.35 8.30 -0.80
CA TYR A 793 -19.57 8.96 -1.85
C TYR A 793 -20.36 9.27 -3.12
N HIS A 794 -21.38 8.48 -3.46
CA HIS A 794 -22.20 8.76 -4.63
C HIS A 794 -23.08 9.99 -4.40
N ALA A 795 -23.63 10.14 -3.20
CA ALA A 795 -24.37 11.33 -2.79
C ALA A 795 -23.46 12.57 -2.72
N ALA A 796 -22.26 12.45 -2.14
CA ALA A 796 -21.27 13.53 -2.10
C ALA A 796 -20.89 14.02 -3.51
N LEU A 797 -20.61 13.10 -4.45
CA LEU A 797 -20.30 13.47 -5.84
C LEU A 797 -21.47 14.16 -6.55
N ARG A 798 -22.72 13.72 -6.29
CA ARG A 798 -23.92 14.41 -6.79
C ARG A 798 -24.04 15.81 -6.21
N PHE A 799 -23.79 15.96 -4.90
CA PHE A 799 -23.78 17.27 -4.23
C PHE A 799 -22.72 18.19 -4.85
N PHE A 800 -21.48 17.74 -5.07
CA PHE A 800 -20.43 18.54 -5.71
C PHE A 800 -20.81 18.93 -7.14
N THR A 801 -21.39 18.01 -7.91
CA THR A 801 -21.86 18.30 -9.27
C THR A 801 -22.99 19.35 -9.26
N GLU A 802 -23.92 19.25 -8.30
CA GLU A 802 -24.99 20.22 -8.10
C GLU A 802 -24.47 21.57 -7.60
N ALA A 803 -23.51 21.59 -6.70
CA ALA A 803 -22.82 22.80 -6.25
C ALA A 803 -22.14 23.50 -7.43
N ARG A 804 -21.48 22.73 -8.30
CA ARG A 804 -20.92 23.26 -9.55
C ARG A 804 -22.00 23.84 -10.47
N ARG A 805 -23.15 23.18 -10.62
CA ARG A 805 -24.28 23.71 -11.41
C ARG A 805 -24.75 25.06 -10.84
N VAL A 806 -24.88 25.16 -9.53
CA VAL A 806 -25.38 26.35 -8.81
C VAL A 806 -24.36 27.49 -8.77
N LEU A 807 -23.06 27.22 -8.76
CA LEU A 807 -22.04 28.27 -8.83
C LEU A 807 -22.06 28.99 -10.19
N LYS A 808 -21.81 30.30 -10.21
CA LYS A 808 -21.54 31.07 -11.43
C LYS A 808 -20.19 30.66 -12.03
N PRO A 809 -19.93 30.90 -13.33
CA PRO A 809 -18.59 30.72 -13.89
C PRO A 809 -17.54 31.49 -13.08
N GLY A 810 -16.47 30.83 -12.65
CA GLY A 810 -15.46 31.41 -11.77
C GLY A 810 -15.82 31.45 -10.27
N GLY A 811 -17.02 31.01 -9.89
CA GLY A 811 -17.41 30.85 -8.49
C GLY A 811 -16.67 29.69 -7.81
N VAL A 812 -16.57 29.74 -6.49
CA VAL A 812 -15.70 28.83 -5.71
C VAL A 812 -16.49 28.04 -4.69
N ILE A 813 -16.21 26.74 -4.63
CA ILE A 813 -16.66 25.86 -3.55
C ILE A 813 -15.54 25.71 -2.52
N ARG A 814 -15.87 25.73 -1.23
CA ARG A 814 -14.97 25.39 -0.12
C ARG A 814 -15.61 24.30 0.74
N ILE A 815 -14.93 23.18 0.89
CA ILE A 815 -15.41 22.02 1.64
C ILE A 815 -14.42 21.69 2.76
N CYS A 816 -14.93 21.56 3.98
CA CYS A 816 -14.20 21.08 5.14
C CYS A 816 -14.81 19.76 5.65
N VAL A 817 -14.00 18.70 5.75
CA VAL A 817 -14.42 17.37 6.22
C VAL A 817 -13.40 16.79 7.19
N PRO A 818 -13.81 15.88 8.08
CA PRO A 818 -12.86 15.13 8.89
C PRO A 818 -12.04 14.16 8.03
N SER A 819 -10.73 14.11 8.29
CA SER A 819 -9.72 13.39 7.52
C SER A 819 -9.04 12.32 8.35
N LEU A 820 -9.21 11.07 7.94
CA LEU A 820 -8.55 9.93 8.56
C LEU A 820 -7.02 10.03 8.41
N GLU A 821 -6.56 10.56 7.28
CA GLU A 821 -5.14 10.75 6.99
C GLU A 821 -4.52 11.82 7.91
N ASN A 822 -5.24 12.91 8.19
CA ASN A 822 -4.73 13.96 9.06
C ASN A 822 -4.68 13.49 10.50
N ILE A 823 -5.68 12.74 10.98
CA ILE A 823 -5.62 12.09 12.31
C ILE A 823 -4.43 11.13 12.40
N TRP A 824 -4.14 10.36 11.35
CA TRP A 824 -2.96 9.47 11.32
C TRP A 824 -1.64 10.24 11.43
N ARG A 825 -1.51 11.34 10.68
CA ARG A 825 -0.27 12.12 10.55
C ARG A 825 -0.05 13.08 11.72
N ARG A 826 -1.11 13.76 12.17
CA ARG A 826 -1.09 14.89 13.11
C ARG A 826 -1.57 14.52 14.52
N GLY A 827 -2.26 13.38 14.68
CA GLY A 827 -2.84 12.99 15.96
C GLY A 827 -1.80 12.80 17.06
N ASP A 828 -2.08 13.40 18.22
CA ASP A 828 -1.26 13.35 19.43
C ASP A 828 -2.04 12.79 20.62
N GLN A 829 -1.36 12.67 21.77
CA GLN A 829 -1.96 12.05 22.96
C GLN A 829 -3.14 12.86 23.51
N GLU A 830 -3.12 14.19 23.44
CA GLU A 830 -4.22 15.04 23.92
C GLU A 830 -5.49 14.80 23.09
N TYR A 831 -5.34 14.73 21.77
CA TYR A 831 -6.44 14.38 20.87
C TYR A 831 -6.91 12.93 21.07
N PHE A 832 -6.00 11.98 21.32
CA PHE A 832 -6.37 10.59 21.61
C PHE A 832 -7.15 10.45 22.92
N ASP A 833 -6.76 11.19 23.95
CA ASP A 833 -7.49 11.24 25.22
C ASP A 833 -8.87 11.91 25.05
N PHE A 834 -8.94 12.97 24.25
CA PHE A 834 -10.20 13.64 23.89
C PHE A 834 -11.17 12.71 23.14
N THR A 835 -10.68 11.98 22.14
CA THR A 835 -11.49 11.06 21.32
C THR A 835 -11.84 9.75 22.02
N ARG A 836 -11.16 9.42 23.13
CA ARG A 836 -11.40 8.22 23.95
C ARG A 836 -12.88 7.98 24.26
N LYS A 837 -13.67 9.03 24.49
CA LYS A 837 -15.12 8.91 24.79
C LYS A 837 -15.93 8.25 23.65
N TRP A 838 -15.38 8.22 22.44
CA TRP A 838 -15.97 7.58 21.25
C TRP A 838 -15.11 6.43 20.69
N ALA A 839 -14.06 6.03 21.42
CA ALA A 839 -13.06 5.08 20.96
C ALA A 839 -12.81 3.95 21.98
N PRO A 840 -12.37 2.76 21.53
CA PRO A 840 -12.03 1.65 22.42
C PRO A 840 -10.73 1.86 23.21
N SER A 841 -9.87 2.80 22.79
CA SER A 841 -8.56 3.09 23.37
C SER A 841 -8.20 4.57 23.21
N ALA A 842 -7.31 5.07 24.07
CA ALA A 842 -6.76 6.42 24.00
C ALA A 842 -5.40 6.41 23.26
N ASP A 843 -5.44 5.90 22.04
CA ASP A 843 -4.30 5.82 21.14
C ASP A 843 -4.75 6.13 19.71
N ARG A 844 -3.78 6.22 18.78
CA ARG A 844 -4.07 6.50 17.37
C ARG A 844 -5.12 5.56 16.77
N ARG A 845 -5.07 4.27 17.14
CA ARG A 845 -6.04 3.28 16.66
C ARG A 845 -7.44 3.59 17.17
N GLY A 846 -7.56 4.03 18.42
CA GLY A 846 -8.80 4.51 19.02
C GLY A 846 -9.35 5.74 18.30
N ALA A 847 -8.51 6.75 18.07
CA ALA A 847 -8.93 7.98 17.38
C ALA A 847 -9.42 7.69 15.95
N MET A 848 -8.71 6.83 15.22
CA MET A 848 -9.16 6.35 13.91
C MET A 848 -10.46 5.55 14.00
N HIS A 849 -10.64 4.72 15.02
CA HIS A 849 -11.91 4.02 15.22
C HIS A 849 -13.06 5.01 15.47
N ALA A 850 -12.85 6.06 16.25
CA ALA A 850 -13.86 7.09 16.51
C ALA A 850 -14.30 7.77 15.21
N ILE A 851 -13.36 8.24 14.38
CA ILE A 851 -13.75 8.92 13.14
C ILE A 851 -14.43 7.99 12.13
N ILE A 852 -14.11 6.69 12.14
CA ILE A 852 -14.70 5.71 11.21
C ILE A 852 -16.11 5.26 11.65
N HIS A 853 -16.32 5.08 12.96
CA HIS A 853 -17.50 4.37 13.47
C HIS A 853 -18.41 5.21 14.36
N ALA A 854 -17.95 6.36 14.85
CA ALA A 854 -18.77 7.27 15.64
C ALA A 854 -19.40 8.35 14.75
N HIS A 855 -20.13 9.27 15.37
CA HIS A 855 -20.74 10.46 14.76
C HIS A 855 -21.74 10.22 13.61
N GLY A 856 -21.93 8.98 13.15
CA GLY A 856 -22.83 8.66 12.04
C GLY A 856 -22.22 8.98 10.67
N HIS A 857 -20.89 8.97 10.54
CA HIS A 857 -20.23 9.10 9.24
C HIS A 857 -20.58 7.91 8.34
N LYS A 858 -20.90 8.18 7.08
CA LYS A 858 -21.14 7.18 6.03
C LYS A 858 -19.99 7.11 5.02
N ALA A 859 -19.15 8.15 4.97
CA ALA A 859 -17.97 8.25 4.12
C ALA A 859 -16.78 8.76 4.94
N ILE A 860 -15.55 8.37 4.55
CA ILE A 860 -14.32 8.70 5.26
C ILE A 860 -13.35 9.39 4.31
N TRP A 861 -12.96 10.61 4.64
CA TRP A 861 -12.22 11.44 3.70
C TRP A 861 -10.71 11.44 3.97
N SER A 862 -9.97 11.74 2.92
CA SER A 862 -8.59 12.22 2.96
C SER A 862 -8.49 13.46 2.07
N GLN A 863 -7.43 14.24 2.24
CA GLN A 863 -7.21 15.46 1.44
C GLN A 863 -7.24 15.13 -0.07
N ALA A 864 -6.45 14.14 -0.49
CA ALA A 864 -6.36 13.74 -1.88
C ALA A 864 -7.68 13.18 -2.45
N LEU A 865 -8.48 12.48 -1.63
CA LEU A 865 -9.78 11.96 -2.07
C LEU A 865 -10.78 13.09 -2.27
N LEU A 866 -10.80 14.08 -1.37
CA LEU A 866 -11.66 15.26 -1.50
C LEU A 866 -11.33 16.03 -2.79
N GLU A 867 -10.05 16.33 -3.01
CA GLU A 867 -9.57 17.03 -4.22
C GLU A 867 -9.91 16.24 -5.50
N ALA A 868 -9.69 14.92 -5.51
CA ALA A 868 -10.03 14.08 -6.65
C ALA A 868 -11.54 14.06 -6.93
N CYS A 869 -12.38 14.08 -5.89
CA CYS A 869 -13.83 14.14 -6.03
C CYS A 869 -14.31 15.49 -6.58
N LEU A 870 -13.72 16.60 -6.16
CA LEU A 870 -13.99 17.93 -6.74
C LEU A 870 -13.58 17.98 -8.21
N PHE A 871 -12.39 17.43 -8.55
CA PHE A 871 -11.92 17.35 -9.93
C PHE A 871 -12.87 16.54 -10.80
N PHE A 872 -13.30 15.38 -10.30
CA PHE A 872 -14.27 14.53 -11.00
C PHE A 872 -15.64 15.21 -11.18
N ALA A 873 -16.06 16.05 -10.23
CA ALA A 873 -17.29 16.85 -10.34
C ALA A 873 -17.15 18.04 -11.32
N GLY A 874 -15.98 18.23 -11.92
CA GLY A 874 -15.70 19.21 -12.97
C GLY A 874 -15.16 20.55 -12.47
N PHE A 875 -14.72 20.65 -11.22
CA PHE A 875 -14.03 21.84 -10.72
C PHE A 875 -12.60 21.93 -11.26
N GLU A 876 -12.12 23.15 -11.45
CA GLU A 876 -10.77 23.52 -11.89
C GLU A 876 -10.04 24.27 -10.76
N ASP A 877 -8.73 24.48 -10.90
CA ASP A 877 -7.88 25.17 -9.90
C ASP A 877 -8.04 24.66 -8.46
N ILE A 878 -8.12 23.33 -8.33
CA ILE A 878 -8.36 22.69 -7.04
C ILE A 878 -7.12 22.80 -6.17
N ALA A 879 -7.32 23.26 -4.94
CA ALA A 879 -6.26 23.45 -3.97
C ALA A 879 -6.68 22.92 -2.60
N GLY A 880 -5.78 22.20 -1.94
CA GLY A 880 -5.87 21.97 -0.51
C GLY A 880 -5.56 23.24 0.26
N CYS A 881 -6.43 23.58 1.21
CA CYS A 881 -6.34 24.80 2.00
C CYS A 881 -6.14 24.46 3.48
N GLU A 882 -5.60 25.42 4.23
CA GLU A 882 -5.63 25.37 5.69
C GLU A 882 -6.97 25.94 6.20
N VAL A 883 -7.35 25.50 7.40
CA VAL A 883 -8.47 26.10 8.16
C VAL A 883 -8.23 27.60 8.27
N HIS A 884 -9.28 28.40 8.14
CA HIS A 884 -9.29 29.87 8.19
C HIS A 884 -8.63 30.58 7.01
N LYS A 885 -7.84 29.89 6.19
CA LYS A 885 -7.07 30.51 5.09
C LYS A 885 -7.71 30.26 3.72
N SER A 886 -7.87 31.32 2.94
CA SER A 886 -8.30 31.27 1.55
C SER A 886 -7.67 32.40 0.74
N ALA A 887 -7.48 32.18 -0.56
CA ALA A 887 -7.16 33.25 -1.50
C ALA A 887 -8.35 34.20 -1.74
N HIS A 888 -9.56 33.82 -1.29
CA HIS A 888 -10.77 34.62 -1.38
C HIS A 888 -11.13 35.16 0.00
N ALA A 889 -11.26 36.48 0.13
CA ALA A 889 -11.56 37.14 1.41
C ALA A 889 -12.88 36.67 2.02
N ASP A 890 -13.90 36.40 1.19
CA ASP A 890 -15.20 35.89 1.66
C ASP A 890 -15.13 34.47 2.24
N LEU A 891 -14.09 33.70 1.90
CA LEU A 891 -13.85 32.33 2.36
C LEU A 891 -12.80 32.24 3.48
N THR A 892 -12.33 33.38 3.98
CA THR A 892 -11.42 33.46 5.13
C THR A 892 -12.22 33.39 6.44
N ASP A 893 -11.71 32.71 7.46
CA ASP A 893 -12.34 32.54 8.79
C ASP A 893 -13.79 31.98 8.77
N VAL A 894 -14.13 31.11 7.80
CA VAL A 894 -15.48 30.54 7.67
C VAL A 894 -15.70 29.27 8.50
N GLU A 895 -14.62 28.53 8.83
CA GLU A 895 -14.69 27.34 9.67
C GLU A 895 -15.11 27.64 11.10
N GLY A 896 -15.97 26.79 11.67
CA GLY A 896 -16.52 26.96 13.01
C GLY A 896 -16.26 25.80 13.95
N HIS A 897 -15.79 24.65 13.46
CA HIS A 897 -15.69 23.43 14.27
C HIS A 897 -14.72 23.57 15.46
N HIS A 898 -13.66 24.39 15.30
CA HIS A 898 -12.74 24.78 16.36
C HIS A 898 -13.43 25.37 17.62
N LYS A 899 -14.62 25.99 17.48
CA LYS A 899 -15.39 26.53 18.61
C LYS A 899 -15.89 25.43 19.55
N VAL A 900 -15.98 24.19 19.08
CA VAL A 900 -16.47 23.03 19.83
C VAL A 900 -15.32 22.17 20.35
N ILE A 901 -14.28 21.97 19.54
CA ILE A 901 -13.21 21.01 19.84
C ILE A 901 -11.84 21.65 20.11
N SER A 902 -11.71 22.97 20.05
CA SER A 902 -10.44 23.74 20.01
C SER A 902 -9.80 23.83 18.63
N GLU A 903 -9.01 24.88 18.41
CA GLU A 903 -8.22 25.09 17.19
C GLU A 903 -7.25 23.94 16.91
N HIS A 904 -6.60 23.45 17.96
CA HIS A 904 -5.63 22.36 17.84
C HIS A 904 -6.28 21.07 17.33
N PHE A 905 -7.39 20.66 17.93
CA PHE A 905 -8.05 19.42 17.50
C PHE A 905 -8.71 19.58 16.12
N ASN A 906 -9.23 20.76 15.81
CA ASN A 906 -9.74 21.04 14.47
C ASN A 906 -8.64 20.94 13.41
N TRP A 907 -7.45 21.48 13.67
CA TRP A 907 -6.30 21.36 12.77
C TRP A 907 -5.83 19.89 12.60
N ILE A 908 -5.95 19.06 13.65
CA ILE A 908 -5.63 17.63 13.57
C ILE A 908 -6.55 16.89 12.61
N GLU A 909 -7.86 17.13 12.69
CA GLU A 909 -8.83 16.30 11.96
C GLU A 909 -9.33 16.91 10.65
N ALA A 910 -9.28 18.22 10.45
CA ALA A 910 -9.84 18.85 9.26
C ALA A 910 -8.98 18.64 8.00
N ALA A 911 -9.63 18.31 6.90
CA ALA A 911 -9.13 18.50 5.54
C ALA A 911 -10.02 19.52 4.84
N VAL A 912 -9.40 20.51 4.18
CA VAL A 912 -10.10 21.58 3.49
C VAL A 912 -9.65 21.64 2.05
N ALA A 913 -10.60 21.76 1.13
CA ALA A 913 -10.29 21.95 -0.28
C ALA A 913 -11.20 23.02 -0.90
N GLU A 914 -10.61 23.78 -1.81
CA GLU A 914 -11.31 24.73 -2.67
C GLU A 914 -11.29 24.26 -4.13
N GLY A 915 -12.32 24.62 -4.88
CA GLY A 915 -12.39 24.37 -6.33
C GLY A 915 -13.19 25.44 -7.05
N ARG A 916 -12.74 25.83 -8.24
CA ARG A 916 -13.37 26.87 -9.05
C ARG A 916 -14.22 26.25 -10.18
N LYS A 917 -15.40 26.80 -10.45
CA LYS A 917 -16.26 26.33 -11.55
C LYS A 917 -15.72 26.66 -12.93
#